data_AF-A0AAN0JKN3-F1
#
_entry.id   AF-A0AAN0JKN3-F1
#
_cell.length_a   1.000
_cell.length_b   1.000
_cell.length_c   1.000
_cell.angle_alpha   90.00
_cell.angle_beta   90.00
_cell.angle_gamma   90.00
#
_symmetry.space_group_name_H-M   'P 1'
#
loop_
_entity.id
_entity.type
_entity.pdbx_description
1 polymer ?
#
loop_
_entity_poly.entity_id
_entity_poly.type
_entity_poly.pdbx_seq_one_letter_code
_entity_poly.pdbx_strand_id
1 'polypeptide(L)'
;MLLGSAGTGKTSLKRSLMEKPFNPHTTSTIVSDVSSVRPFGHKWQTRRGNKWREATEEDELEEIARLFESFHFRSSSHHTSVLSAKYSHDESNGLVSTGFIASDLNLESHIQSILERVHVTYWTTESLVQPFLHIWDCGGQPVFLEILLAFLTPRTMFLLLFDASKDFMERWQSRQNTPDGRVLFGEVVNESTSDLMAKWMSTIHSHLIKHNKDDTSPSLYCIGTRGDKLRRKRKKEVKKQIQSLYEEKEFSDLIKDVLIIDNTTSGKGVKEDPSITDLHGAIDSFINKLAVKTPVNWVIFRKVLQELKQNVISVSDAIAIGVACHIPAGDVPEVLKFYHELGAVLYYPQIEGLNKKVILSPKWFVDAIGKVFPLEKEWSGTNRWYLLRNNGILIQPLYQEVWQSSGIDPEEIIELLVHFRLAAQVQTELYDDSRFKQYFLPAVLPGYTGDPNEARPGYKLRASPVHITFSTGYVPPGFFTHLATTVAANPNVKLNFDNVYAAPTVGFFDRLTIAMKLRSKVEIKRIYRNRVCFSYGHPSDDLFLTDINDAIQADVLRYVPEISHPVPFKTVCQQLLKLLDECCQKVEDTLILYHGHHVDRSSRSLQYVCQCSLSSDVHYIQDIDAKKQTNSDPVYCKMERIPRSLTNNESLWFNKKREDLSKDKQIECLQEILPLEEINDDDDDMHKFKSNCGESKHRRCLVLEVFCPFC
;
A
#
# COMPACT_ATOMS: atom_id res chain seq x y z
N MET A 1 -8.34 -6.19 -12.06
CA MET A 1 -6.94 -6.33 -11.58
C MET A 1 -6.70 -7.76 -11.09
N LEU A 2 -5.58 -8.37 -11.49
CA LEU A 2 -5.17 -9.72 -11.07
C LEU A 2 -4.10 -9.60 -9.97
N LEU A 3 -4.41 -10.07 -8.76
CA LEU A 3 -3.55 -9.97 -7.57
C LEU A 3 -3.11 -11.35 -7.08
N GLY A 4 -2.02 -11.42 -6.32
CA GLY A 4 -1.51 -12.65 -5.70
C GLY A 4 -0.01 -12.86 -5.92
N SER A 5 0.59 -13.84 -5.22
CA SER A 5 2.03 -14.08 -5.25
C SER A 5 2.57 -14.54 -6.61
N ALA A 6 3.87 -14.39 -6.84
CA ALA A 6 4.49 -14.71 -8.13
C ALA A 6 4.42 -16.21 -8.43
N GLY A 7 4.02 -16.54 -9.66
CA GLY A 7 3.90 -17.93 -10.12
C GLY A 7 2.57 -18.63 -9.76
N THR A 8 1.58 -17.91 -9.23
CA THR A 8 0.21 -18.42 -9.00
C THR A 8 -0.64 -18.55 -10.27
N GLY A 9 -0.13 -18.15 -11.44
CA GLY A 9 -0.83 -18.33 -12.71
C GLY A 9 -1.68 -17.15 -13.19
N LYS A 10 -1.40 -15.92 -12.72
CA LYS A 10 -2.10 -14.68 -13.17
C LYS A 10 -2.09 -14.49 -14.68
N THR A 11 -0.91 -14.55 -15.29
CA THR A 11 -0.76 -14.47 -16.74
C THR A 11 -1.45 -15.63 -17.47
N SER A 12 -1.47 -16.84 -16.87
CA SER A 12 -2.21 -17.98 -17.44
C SER A 12 -3.72 -17.77 -17.37
N LEU A 13 -4.24 -17.18 -16.30
CA LEU A 13 -5.64 -16.82 -16.17
C LEU A 13 -6.04 -15.73 -17.15
N LYS A 14 -5.22 -14.67 -17.29
CA LYS A 14 -5.39 -13.63 -18.32
C LYS A 14 -5.54 -14.26 -19.71
N ARG A 15 -4.66 -15.21 -20.05
CA ARG A 15 -4.74 -15.96 -21.32
C ARG A 15 -6.04 -16.78 -21.42
N SER A 16 -6.48 -17.43 -20.35
CA SER A 16 -7.74 -18.17 -20.31
C SER A 16 -8.96 -17.29 -20.51
N LEU A 17 -8.97 -16.09 -19.93
CA LEU A 17 -10.03 -15.11 -20.17
C LEU A 17 -10.12 -14.72 -21.66
N MET A 18 -9.00 -14.77 -22.37
CA MET A 18 -8.91 -14.52 -23.82
C MET A 18 -9.04 -15.79 -24.68
N GLU A 19 -9.42 -16.93 -24.09
CA GLU A 19 -9.47 -18.25 -24.74
C GLU A 19 -8.16 -18.67 -25.45
N LYS A 20 -7.03 -18.08 -25.06
CA LYS A 20 -5.73 -18.46 -25.62
C LYS A 20 -5.36 -19.86 -25.09
N PRO A 21 -4.76 -20.73 -25.92
CA PRO A 21 -4.29 -22.04 -25.45
C PRO A 21 -3.31 -21.90 -24.28
N PHE A 22 -3.38 -22.86 -23.36
CA PHE A 22 -2.44 -22.96 -22.26
C PHE A 22 -1.00 -23.03 -22.78
N ASN A 23 -0.12 -22.21 -22.22
CA ASN A 23 1.30 -22.21 -22.53
C ASN A 23 2.11 -22.42 -21.23
N PRO A 24 2.74 -23.60 -21.04
CA PRO A 24 3.53 -23.89 -19.84
C PRO A 24 4.81 -23.06 -19.74
N HIS A 25 5.27 -22.48 -20.86
CA HIS A 25 6.47 -21.65 -20.95
C HIS A 25 6.16 -20.15 -20.91
N THR A 26 4.96 -19.77 -20.45
CA THR A 26 4.62 -18.35 -20.27
C THR A 26 5.60 -17.72 -19.28
N THR A 27 6.26 -16.64 -19.69
CA THR A 27 7.17 -15.85 -18.86
C THR A 27 6.39 -15.20 -17.72
N SER A 28 7.04 -15.03 -16.57
CA SER A 28 6.39 -14.36 -15.44
C SER A 28 6.37 -12.85 -15.64
N THR A 29 5.23 -12.24 -15.32
CA THR A 29 5.12 -10.78 -15.23
C THR A 29 6.08 -10.28 -14.16
N ILE A 30 7.06 -9.47 -14.58
CA ILE A 30 8.06 -8.90 -13.67
C ILE A 30 7.39 -7.84 -12.82
N VAL A 31 6.87 -6.77 -13.43
CA VAL A 31 6.36 -5.60 -12.70
C VAL A 31 4.84 -5.49 -12.81
N SER A 32 4.32 -5.23 -14.01
CA SER A 32 2.91 -5.40 -14.36
C SER A 32 2.78 -5.43 -15.87
N ASP A 33 1.74 -6.11 -16.37
CA ASP A 33 1.32 -5.99 -17.75
C ASP A 33 -0.12 -5.49 -17.82
N VAL A 34 -0.28 -4.26 -18.30
CA VAL A 34 -1.58 -3.61 -18.47
C VAL A 34 -2.01 -3.77 -19.93
N SER A 35 -3.15 -4.41 -20.15
CA SER A 35 -3.70 -4.58 -21.48
C SER A 35 -5.13 -4.06 -21.57
N SER A 36 -5.38 -3.25 -22.58
CA SER A 36 -6.73 -2.88 -23.01
C SER A 36 -7.34 -4.08 -23.75
N VAL A 37 -8.51 -4.54 -23.31
CA VAL A 37 -9.20 -5.69 -23.90
C VAL A 37 -10.63 -5.34 -24.27
N ARG A 38 -11.11 -5.97 -25.35
CA ARG A 38 -12.48 -5.83 -25.87
C ARG A 38 -13.09 -7.21 -26.12
N PRO A 39 -14.42 -7.35 -25.99
CA PRO A 39 -15.10 -8.56 -26.42
C PRO A 39 -15.10 -8.63 -27.95
N PHE A 40 -14.94 -9.82 -28.51
CA PHE A 40 -14.79 -10.07 -29.94
C PHE A 40 -15.75 -11.15 -30.46
N GLY A 41 -16.26 -10.93 -31.69
CA GLY A 41 -17.07 -11.86 -32.47
C GLY A 41 -18.53 -11.42 -32.72
N HIS A 42 -19.16 -11.95 -33.78
CA HIS A 42 -20.55 -11.65 -34.18
C HIS A 42 -21.61 -11.91 -33.10
N LYS A 43 -21.27 -12.70 -32.06
CA LYS A 43 -22.19 -13.04 -30.96
C LYS A 43 -22.15 -12.07 -29.78
N TRP A 44 -21.26 -11.07 -29.75
CA TRP A 44 -21.36 -9.98 -28.76
C TRP A 44 -22.73 -9.29 -28.81
N GLN A 45 -23.24 -9.07 -30.03
CA GLN A 45 -24.58 -8.53 -30.28
C GLN A 45 -25.71 -9.41 -29.67
N THR A 46 -25.46 -10.71 -29.48
CA THR A 46 -26.39 -11.68 -28.89
C THR A 46 -26.02 -12.12 -27.46
N ARG A 47 -24.92 -11.57 -26.90
CA ARG A 47 -24.37 -11.88 -25.57
C ARG A 47 -24.15 -13.38 -25.29
N ARG A 48 -23.90 -14.22 -26.31
CA ARG A 48 -23.63 -15.66 -26.16
C ARG A 48 -22.19 -16.03 -26.60
N GLY A 49 -21.30 -16.25 -25.64
CA GLY A 49 -19.95 -16.79 -25.88
C GLY A 49 -18.96 -15.77 -26.46
N ASN A 50 -18.65 -14.75 -25.67
CA ASN A 50 -17.76 -13.66 -26.08
C ASN A 50 -16.29 -14.04 -25.85
N LYS A 51 -15.51 -14.08 -26.93
CA LYS A 51 -14.05 -14.23 -26.82
C LYS A 51 -13.46 -12.87 -26.51
N TRP A 52 -12.58 -12.76 -25.52
CA TRP A 52 -11.87 -11.50 -25.26
C TRP A 52 -10.56 -11.44 -26.05
N ARG A 53 -10.23 -10.27 -26.63
CA ARG A 53 -8.91 -10.02 -27.25
C ARG A 53 -8.34 -8.67 -26.83
N GLU A 54 -7.03 -8.52 -26.99
CA GLU A 54 -6.36 -7.23 -26.85
C GLU A 54 -6.88 -6.29 -27.94
N ALA A 55 -7.24 -5.07 -27.54
CA ALA A 55 -7.74 -4.06 -28.45
C ALA A 55 -6.63 -3.64 -29.42
N THR A 56 -6.92 -3.63 -30.73
CA THR A 56 -6.02 -3.09 -31.74
C THR A 56 -6.33 -1.63 -32.03
N GLU A 57 -5.43 -0.96 -32.75
CA GLU A 57 -5.66 0.42 -33.20
C GLU A 57 -6.90 0.51 -34.11
N GLU A 58 -7.13 -0.50 -34.95
CA GLU A 58 -8.31 -0.60 -35.81
C GLU A 58 -9.60 -0.74 -35.00
N ASP A 59 -9.59 -1.53 -33.91
CA ASP A 59 -10.76 -1.68 -33.02
C ASP A 59 -11.18 -0.33 -32.40
N GLU A 60 -10.20 0.53 -32.11
CA GLU A 60 -10.42 1.86 -31.55
C GLU A 60 -10.91 2.85 -32.61
N LEU A 61 -10.36 2.80 -33.84
CA LEU A 61 -10.84 3.62 -34.96
C LEU A 61 -12.27 3.24 -35.38
N GLU A 62 -12.60 1.93 -35.36
CA GLU A 62 -13.95 1.43 -35.66
C GLU A 62 -14.98 1.94 -34.65
N GLU A 63 -14.64 2.00 -33.36
CA GLU A 63 -15.51 2.57 -32.34
C GLU A 63 -15.81 4.05 -32.62
N ILE A 64 -14.78 4.84 -32.94
CA ILE A 64 -14.93 6.25 -33.27
C ILE A 64 -15.83 6.42 -34.51
N ALA A 65 -15.60 5.62 -35.57
CA ALA A 65 -16.41 5.64 -36.78
C ALA A 65 -17.90 5.44 -36.48
N ARG A 66 -18.21 4.41 -35.69
CA ARG A 66 -19.58 4.07 -35.29
C ARG A 66 -20.22 5.14 -34.41
N LEU A 67 -19.45 5.73 -33.49
CA LEU A 67 -19.94 6.84 -32.69
C LEU A 67 -20.34 8.00 -33.60
N PHE A 68 -19.52 8.41 -34.57
CA PHE A 68 -19.87 9.47 -35.52
C PHE A 68 -21.10 9.16 -36.38
N GLU A 69 -21.24 7.93 -36.90
CA GLU A 69 -22.43 7.51 -37.66
C GLU A 69 -23.72 7.62 -36.83
N SER A 70 -23.68 7.20 -35.56
CA SER A 70 -24.85 7.25 -34.67
C SER A 70 -25.35 8.68 -34.40
N PHE A 71 -24.48 9.68 -34.46
CA PHE A 71 -24.84 11.11 -34.35
C PHE A 71 -25.42 11.66 -35.65
N HIS A 72 -24.89 11.23 -36.81
CA HIS A 72 -25.45 11.60 -38.11
C HIS A 72 -26.88 11.08 -38.30
N PHE A 73 -27.19 9.87 -37.80
CA PHE A 73 -28.54 9.32 -37.88
C PHE A 73 -29.56 10.04 -36.97
N ARG A 74 -29.12 10.61 -35.84
CA ARG A 74 -30.01 11.34 -34.90
C ARG A 74 -30.21 12.82 -35.23
N SER A 75 -29.34 13.42 -36.06
CA SER A 75 -29.39 14.85 -36.38
C SER A 75 -30.34 15.21 -37.54
N SER A 76 -31.28 14.33 -37.92
CA SER A 76 -32.34 14.68 -38.88
C SER A 76 -33.38 15.66 -38.32
N SER A 77 -33.25 16.09 -37.06
CA SER A 77 -33.98 17.22 -36.50
C SER A 77 -33.02 18.31 -35.99
N HIS A 78 -32.81 19.32 -36.83
CA HIS A 78 -32.40 20.71 -36.53
C HIS A 78 -31.19 21.01 -35.62
N HIS A 79 -30.17 20.15 -35.55
CA HIS A 79 -28.84 20.58 -35.07
C HIS A 79 -27.77 20.35 -36.12
N THR A 80 -27.15 21.46 -36.53
CA THR A 80 -26.02 21.57 -37.44
C THR A 80 -24.96 20.53 -37.10
N SER A 81 -24.46 19.79 -38.10
CA SER A 81 -23.48 18.73 -37.86
C SER A 81 -22.23 19.31 -37.20
N VAL A 82 -21.76 18.65 -36.14
CA VAL A 82 -20.54 19.00 -35.39
C VAL A 82 -19.31 19.07 -36.31
N LEU A 83 -19.38 18.45 -37.50
CA LEU A 83 -18.33 18.44 -38.53
C LEU A 83 -18.46 19.56 -39.58
N SER A 84 -19.53 20.35 -39.60
CA SER A 84 -19.72 21.44 -40.59
C SER A 84 -19.48 22.84 -40.06
N ALA A 85 -19.34 23.01 -38.74
CA ALA A 85 -18.73 24.20 -38.19
C ALA A 85 -17.22 24.10 -38.48
N LYS A 86 -16.81 24.74 -39.58
CA LYS A 86 -15.41 24.98 -39.91
C LYS A 86 -14.63 25.35 -38.65
N TYR A 87 -13.35 24.97 -38.61
CA TYR A 87 -12.30 25.57 -37.79
C TYR A 87 -12.22 27.09 -38.02
N SER A 88 -13.25 27.84 -37.65
CA SER A 88 -13.26 29.29 -37.65
C SER A 88 -13.01 29.73 -36.22
N HIS A 89 -11.80 30.24 -36.01
CA HIS A 89 -11.46 31.11 -34.91
C HIS A 89 -12.63 32.04 -34.58
N ASP A 90 -13.28 31.81 -33.44
CA ASP A 90 -14.08 32.85 -32.78
C ASP A 90 -13.28 33.31 -31.56
N GLU A 91 -12.43 34.30 -31.79
CA GLU A 91 -11.80 35.10 -30.75
C GLU A 91 -12.89 35.92 -30.04
N SER A 92 -13.60 35.33 -29.08
CA SER A 92 -14.21 36.11 -28.00
C SER A 92 -14.80 35.19 -26.93
N ASN A 93 -13.96 34.80 -25.98
CA ASN A 93 -14.15 35.10 -24.56
C ASN A 93 -13.09 34.37 -23.71
N GLY A 94 -12.06 35.12 -23.30
CA GLY A 94 -11.24 34.81 -22.13
C GLY A 94 -10.40 33.52 -22.16
N LEU A 95 -9.48 33.38 -23.12
CA LEU A 95 -8.51 32.28 -23.11
C LEU A 95 -7.16 32.74 -23.68
N VAL A 96 -6.38 33.47 -22.88
CA VAL A 96 -4.98 33.77 -23.20
C VAL A 96 -4.15 32.54 -22.78
N SER A 97 -3.50 31.90 -23.77
CA SER A 97 -2.40 30.91 -23.67
C SER A 97 -2.63 29.47 -24.18
N THR A 98 -3.84 29.05 -24.57
CA THR A 98 -4.06 27.67 -25.08
C THR A 98 -3.67 27.48 -26.55
N GLY A 99 -3.72 28.53 -27.37
CA GLY A 99 -3.35 28.46 -28.80
C GLY A 99 -1.88 28.11 -29.05
N PHE A 100 -0.96 28.64 -28.24
CA PHE A 100 0.48 28.33 -28.34
C PHE A 100 0.82 26.90 -27.91
N ILE A 101 0.13 26.37 -26.89
CA ILE A 101 0.32 24.99 -26.41
C ILE A 101 -0.21 23.98 -27.45
N ALA A 102 -1.34 24.29 -28.08
CA ALA A 102 -1.92 23.45 -29.13
C ALA A 102 -1.00 23.33 -30.36
N SER A 103 -0.27 24.39 -30.72
CA SER A 103 0.72 24.34 -31.81
C SER A 103 1.97 23.54 -31.46
N ASP A 104 2.47 23.63 -30.21
CA ASP A 104 3.65 22.86 -29.78
C ASP A 104 3.38 21.35 -29.69
N LEU A 105 2.14 20.97 -29.38
CA LEU A 105 1.69 19.56 -29.33
C LEU A 105 1.18 19.03 -30.67
N ASN A 106 1.21 19.85 -31.73
CA ASN A 106 0.73 19.53 -33.08
C ASN A 106 -0.69 18.92 -33.10
N LEU A 107 -1.56 19.46 -32.23
CA LEU A 107 -2.82 18.86 -31.84
C LEU A 107 -3.84 18.77 -32.99
N GLU A 108 -3.93 19.81 -33.82
CA GLU A 108 -4.79 19.82 -35.01
C GLU A 108 -4.40 18.70 -35.96
N SER A 109 -3.11 18.43 -36.14
CA SER A 109 -2.65 17.34 -37.00
C SER A 109 -3.04 15.97 -36.45
N HIS A 110 -2.98 15.77 -35.13
CA HIS A 110 -3.37 14.51 -34.50
C HIS A 110 -4.87 14.28 -34.62
N ILE A 111 -5.69 15.30 -34.35
CA ILE A 111 -7.15 15.23 -34.50
C ILE A 111 -7.51 14.96 -35.96
N GLN A 112 -6.93 15.71 -36.89
CA GLN A 112 -7.16 15.54 -38.32
C GLN A 112 -6.72 14.15 -38.80
N SER A 113 -5.56 13.66 -38.36
CA SER A 113 -5.08 12.33 -38.69
C SER A 113 -6.02 11.23 -38.18
N ILE A 114 -6.54 11.34 -36.95
CA ILE A 114 -7.55 10.42 -36.43
C ILE A 114 -8.79 10.45 -37.32
N LEU A 115 -9.31 11.64 -37.64
CA LEU A 115 -10.51 11.80 -38.47
C LEU A 115 -10.34 11.26 -39.90
N GLU A 116 -9.16 11.44 -40.51
CA GLU A 116 -8.85 10.91 -41.85
C GLU A 116 -8.76 9.38 -41.87
N ARG A 117 -8.26 8.78 -40.78
CA ARG A 117 -8.11 7.32 -40.66
C ARG A 117 -9.44 6.63 -40.37
N VAL A 118 -10.39 7.35 -39.77
CA VAL A 118 -11.75 6.89 -39.53
C VAL A 118 -12.49 6.77 -40.87
N HIS A 119 -12.46 5.57 -41.47
CA HIS A 119 -13.23 5.26 -42.67
C HIS A 119 -14.68 4.96 -42.31
N VAL A 120 -15.61 5.75 -42.84
CA VAL A 120 -17.06 5.49 -42.75
C VAL A 120 -17.38 4.26 -43.62
N THR A 121 -17.54 3.11 -42.98
CA THR A 121 -17.98 1.90 -43.64
C THR A 121 -19.44 1.73 -43.27
N TYR A 122 -20.37 1.82 -44.23
CA TYR A 122 -21.81 1.72 -43.92
C TYR A 122 -22.14 0.40 -43.22
N TRP A 123 -22.43 0.46 -41.92
CA TRP A 123 -22.84 -0.68 -41.13
C TRP A 123 -24.36 -0.84 -41.17
N THR A 124 -24.84 -2.01 -41.59
CA THR A 124 -26.28 -2.31 -41.75
C THR A 124 -26.96 -2.82 -40.47
N THR A 125 -26.25 -2.86 -39.33
CA THR A 125 -26.79 -3.38 -38.06
C THR A 125 -26.56 -2.41 -36.90
N GLU A 126 -27.58 -2.17 -36.08
CA GLU A 126 -27.45 -1.47 -34.79
C GLU A 126 -26.46 -2.26 -33.91
N SER A 127 -25.26 -1.73 -33.74
CA SER A 127 -24.23 -2.35 -32.90
C SER A 127 -24.26 -1.73 -31.51
N LEU A 128 -24.40 -2.57 -30.47
CA LEU A 128 -24.26 -2.16 -29.07
C LEU A 128 -22.82 -1.65 -28.83
N VAL A 129 -22.69 -0.51 -28.12
CA VAL A 129 -21.40 0.04 -27.66
C VAL A 129 -20.63 -1.05 -26.92
N GLN A 130 -19.44 -1.39 -27.42
CA GLN A 130 -18.62 -2.45 -26.83
C GLN A 130 -18.01 -1.97 -25.52
N PRO A 131 -18.02 -2.79 -24.46
CA PRO A 131 -17.34 -2.45 -23.23
C PRO A 131 -15.83 -2.44 -23.44
N PHE A 132 -15.19 -1.43 -22.87
CA PHE A 132 -13.75 -1.27 -22.86
C PHE A 132 -13.22 -1.57 -21.46
N LEU A 133 -12.29 -2.53 -21.35
CA LEU A 133 -11.72 -2.95 -20.06
C LEU A 133 -10.20 -2.91 -20.07
N HIS A 134 -9.63 -2.62 -18.91
CA HIS A 134 -8.19 -2.77 -18.66
C HIS A 134 -7.94 -3.98 -17.74
N ILE A 135 -7.21 -4.98 -18.25
CA ILE A 135 -6.69 -6.05 -17.42
C ILE A 135 -5.29 -5.66 -16.94
N TRP A 136 -5.19 -5.41 -15.65
CA TRP A 136 -3.93 -5.26 -14.92
C TRP A 136 -3.46 -6.63 -14.43
N ASP A 137 -2.48 -7.24 -15.10
CA ASP A 137 -1.74 -8.40 -14.60
C ASP A 137 -0.59 -7.89 -13.73
N CYS A 138 -0.73 -7.94 -12.41
CA CYS A 138 0.25 -7.35 -11.50
C CYS A 138 1.38 -8.35 -11.21
N GLY A 139 2.61 -7.87 -11.07
CA GLY A 139 3.71 -8.66 -10.54
C GLY A 139 3.37 -9.19 -9.15
N GLY A 140 3.72 -10.45 -8.88
CA GLY A 140 3.47 -11.09 -7.59
C GLY A 140 4.70 -11.17 -6.69
N GLN A 141 5.79 -10.51 -7.08
CA GLN A 141 7.02 -10.47 -6.33
C GLN A 141 6.82 -9.54 -5.12
N PRO A 142 7.42 -9.84 -3.96
CA PRO A 142 7.19 -9.08 -2.75
C PRO A 142 7.33 -7.57 -2.93
N VAL A 143 8.40 -7.17 -3.62
CA VAL A 143 8.75 -5.79 -3.92
C VAL A 143 7.63 -5.02 -4.65
N PHE A 144 6.93 -5.66 -5.59
CA PHE A 144 5.88 -5.02 -6.36
C PHE A 144 4.55 -5.01 -5.61
N LEU A 145 4.29 -5.98 -4.73
CA LEU A 145 3.08 -5.97 -3.92
C LEU A 145 3.00 -4.72 -3.02
N GLU A 146 4.16 -4.18 -2.61
CA GLU A 146 4.25 -2.94 -1.82
C GLU A 146 3.76 -1.69 -2.58
N ILE A 147 3.96 -1.64 -3.90
CA ILE A 147 3.65 -0.44 -4.72
C ILE A 147 2.21 -0.43 -5.23
N LEU A 148 1.52 -1.57 -5.21
CA LEU A 148 0.25 -1.74 -5.90
C LEU A 148 -0.91 -0.93 -5.29
N LEU A 149 -0.78 -0.46 -4.04
CA LEU A 149 -1.82 0.33 -3.38
C LEU A 149 -2.13 1.62 -4.12
N ALA A 150 -1.13 2.26 -4.71
CA ALA A 150 -1.31 3.50 -5.46
C ALA A 150 -2.23 3.34 -6.68
N PHE A 151 -2.38 2.13 -7.21
CA PHE A 151 -3.17 1.86 -8.43
C PHE A 151 -4.56 1.30 -8.15
N LEU A 152 -4.97 1.19 -6.88
CA LEU A 152 -6.30 0.67 -6.55
C LEU A 152 -7.37 1.72 -6.82
N THR A 153 -8.41 1.34 -7.56
CA THR A 153 -9.55 2.20 -7.89
C THR A 153 -10.88 1.50 -7.59
N PRO A 154 -11.95 2.24 -7.26
CA PRO A 154 -13.23 1.64 -6.85
C PRO A 154 -13.95 0.90 -7.98
N ARG A 155 -13.84 1.36 -9.24
CA ARG A 155 -14.44 0.72 -10.43
C ARG A 155 -13.67 -0.50 -10.93
N THR A 156 -13.22 -1.36 -10.02
CA THR A 156 -12.36 -2.49 -10.33
C THR A 156 -12.95 -3.82 -9.87
N MET A 157 -12.89 -4.82 -10.75
CA MET A 157 -13.02 -6.23 -10.36
C MET A 157 -11.63 -6.76 -9.96
N PHE A 158 -11.51 -7.24 -8.74
CA PHE A 158 -10.32 -7.87 -8.19
C PHE A 158 -10.42 -9.39 -8.31
N LEU A 159 -9.45 -10.00 -8.99
CA LEU A 159 -9.28 -11.45 -9.00
C LEU A 159 -8.04 -11.75 -8.16
N LEU A 160 -8.24 -12.37 -6.99
CA LEU A 160 -7.18 -12.69 -6.04
C LEU A 160 -6.77 -14.16 -6.22
N LEU A 161 -5.60 -14.37 -6.81
CA LEU A 161 -5.13 -15.69 -7.23
C LEU A 161 -4.26 -16.36 -6.17
N PHE A 162 -4.48 -17.66 -6.00
CA PHE A 162 -3.65 -18.55 -5.20
C PHE A 162 -3.45 -19.90 -5.90
N ASP A 163 -2.43 -20.65 -5.49
CA ASP A 163 -2.18 -22.00 -6.00
C ASP A 163 -3.01 -23.00 -5.19
N ALA A 164 -4.12 -23.49 -5.75
CA ALA A 164 -5.02 -24.38 -5.02
C ALA A 164 -4.42 -25.77 -4.73
N SER A 165 -3.28 -26.10 -5.36
CA SER A 165 -2.59 -27.37 -5.13
C SER A 165 -1.67 -27.37 -3.91
N LYS A 166 -1.48 -26.21 -3.27
CA LYS A 166 -0.66 -26.04 -2.07
C LYS A 166 -1.51 -25.76 -0.84
N ASP A 167 -0.91 -25.94 0.33
CA ASP A 167 -1.48 -25.43 1.58
C ASP A 167 -1.34 -23.91 1.59
N PHE A 168 -2.46 -23.20 1.79
CA PHE A 168 -2.47 -21.73 1.84
C PHE A 168 -1.97 -21.19 3.18
N MET A 169 -1.86 -22.01 4.22
CA MET A 169 -1.26 -21.64 5.51
C MET A 169 0.28 -21.66 5.47
N GLU A 170 0.87 -22.24 4.43
CA GLU A 170 2.32 -22.23 4.23
C GLU A 170 2.84 -20.88 3.74
N ARG A 171 4.07 -20.59 4.14
CA ARG A 171 4.84 -19.43 3.65
C ARG A 171 5.05 -19.52 2.14
N TRP A 172 4.81 -18.42 1.44
CA TRP A 172 4.91 -18.42 -0.02
C TRP A 172 6.33 -18.05 -0.50
N GLN A 173 6.67 -18.52 -1.69
CA GLN A 173 7.93 -18.23 -2.36
C GLN A 173 7.65 -17.77 -3.78
N SER A 174 8.27 -16.65 -4.17
CA SER A 174 8.15 -16.14 -5.53
C SER A 174 8.73 -17.15 -6.53
N ARG A 175 7.94 -17.54 -7.53
CA ARG A 175 8.40 -18.37 -8.66
C ARG A 175 8.30 -17.57 -9.95
N GLN A 176 9.38 -17.52 -10.71
CA GLN A 176 9.48 -16.79 -11.97
C GLN A 176 9.95 -17.71 -13.09
N ASN A 177 9.21 -17.71 -14.21
CA ASN A 177 9.63 -18.33 -15.45
C ASN A 177 10.33 -17.27 -16.32
N THR A 178 11.57 -17.52 -16.71
CA THR A 178 12.37 -16.61 -17.55
C THR A 178 12.19 -16.91 -19.05
N PRO A 179 12.51 -15.95 -19.95
CA PRO A 179 12.36 -16.13 -21.40
C PRO A 179 13.15 -17.31 -21.98
N ASP A 180 14.28 -17.68 -21.36
CA ASP A 180 15.11 -18.82 -21.73
C ASP A 180 14.63 -20.16 -21.16
N GLY A 181 13.44 -20.19 -20.54
CA GLY A 181 12.80 -21.40 -20.04
C GLY A 181 13.28 -21.85 -18.66
N ARG A 182 14.17 -21.10 -17.99
CA ARG A 182 14.56 -21.38 -16.59
C ARG A 182 13.46 -20.95 -15.62
N VAL A 183 13.49 -21.57 -14.44
CA VAL A 183 12.61 -21.21 -13.32
C VAL A 183 13.48 -20.68 -12.18
N LEU A 184 13.31 -19.41 -11.85
CA LEU A 184 13.97 -18.76 -10.73
C LEU A 184 13.03 -18.77 -9.52
N PHE A 185 13.59 -19.09 -8.36
CA PHE A 185 12.91 -19.01 -7.08
C PHE A 185 13.48 -17.83 -6.30
N GLY A 186 12.58 -16.94 -5.86
CA GLY A 186 12.92 -15.84 -4.96
C GLY A 186 13.04 -16.31 -3.52
N GLU A 187 13.07 -15.36 -2.61
CA GLU A 187 13.04 -15.65 -1.17
C GLU A 187 11.70 -16.25 -0.72
N VAL A 188 11.75 -17.03 0.36
CA VAL A 188 10.57 -17.47 1.10
C VAL A 188 10.19 -16.36 2.07
N VAL A 189 9.10 -15.64 1.81
CA VAL A 189 8.72 -14.51 2.66
C VAL A 189 8.15 -14.98 4.00
N ASN A 190 8.16 -14.11 5.02
CA ASN A 190 7.63 -14.40 6.35
C ASN A 190 6.11 -14.19 6.44
N GLU A 191 5.38 -14.70 5.44
CA GLU A 191 3.95 -14.50 5.29
C GLU A 191 3.35 -15.73 4.60
N SER A 192 2.20 -16.21 5.07
CA SER A 192 1.47 -17.30 4.43
C SER A 192 0.67 -16.82 3.22
N THR A 193 0.19 -17.75 2.38
CA THR A 193 -0.65 -17.37 1.24
C THR A 193 -1.99 -16.78 1.71
N SER A 194 -2.57 -17.33 2.79
CA SER A 194 -3.78 -16.79 3.40
C SER A 194 -3.58 -15.40 3.98
N ASP A 195 -2.45 -15.13 4.66
CA ASP A 195 -2.16 -13.79 5.19
C ASP A 195 -2.06 -12.76 4.05
N LEU A 196 -1.33 -13.08 2.97
CA LEU A 196 -1.26 -12.20 1.80
C LEU A 196 -2.66 -11.90 1.24
N MET A 197 -3.48 -12.94 1.09
CA MET A 197 -4.84 -12.78 0.59
C MET A 197 -5.69 -11.91 1.52
N ALA A 198 -5.62 -12.14 2.82
CA ALA A 198 -6.33 -11.38 3.83
C ALA A 198 -5.91 -9.91 3.85
N LYS A 199 -4.60 -9.62 3.75
CA LYS A 199 -4.07 -8.25 3.64
C LYS A 199 -4.65 -7.52 2.42
N TRP A 200 -4.72 -8.17 1.26
CA TRP A 200 -5.34 -7.57 0.06
C TRP A 200 -6.84 -7.33 0.23
N MET A 201 -7.60 -8.31 0.73
CA MET A 201 -9.04 -8.15 0.95
C MET A 201 -9.35 -7.07 1.99
N SER A 202 -8.62 -7.06 3.09
CA SER A 202 -8.64 -6.01 4.13
C SER A 202 -8.39 -4.62 3.53
N THR A 203 -7.38 -4.51 2.66
CA THR A 203 -7.01 -3.24 2.02
C THR A 203 -8.10 -2.76 1.08
N ILE A 204 -8.61 -3.63 0.20
CA ILE A 204 -9.70 -3.30 -0.73
C ILE A 204 -10.95 -2.89 0.04
N HIS A 205 -11.32 -3.63 1.08
CA HIS A 205 -12.48 -3.31 1.91
C HIS A 205 -12.35 -1.95 2.61
N SER A 206 -11.21 -1.69 3.23
CA SER A 206 -10.99 -0.47 4.02
C SER A 206 -10.92 0.78 3.14
N HIS A 207 -10.25 0.70 1.98
CA HIS A 207 -10.00 1.89 1.15
C HIS A 207 -11.08 2.13 0.08
N LEU A 208 -11.76 1.08 -0.40
CA LEU A 208 -12.67 1.18 -1.55
C LEU A 208 -14.15 0.90 -1.24
N ILE A 209 -14.50 0.29 -0.10
CA ILE A 209 -15.88 -0.15 0.18
C ILE A 209 -16.53 0.64 1.30
N LYS A 210 -15.84 0.85 2.44
CA LYS A 210 -16.42 1.55 3.61
C LYS A 210 -16.96 2.96 3.28
N HIS A 211 -16.62 3.52 2.12
CA HIS A 211 -16.94 4.88 1.71
C HIS A 211 -17.78 4.98 0.42
N ASN A 212 -18.11 3.87 -0.25
CA ASN A 212 -18.94 3.88 -1.45
C ASN A 212 -20.39 3.55 -1.12
N LYS A 213 -21.28 4.55 -1.19
CA LYS A 213 -22.74 4.37 -1.08
C LYS A 213 -23.43 4.04 -2.41
N ASP A 214 -22.66 4.03 -3.50
CA ASP A 214 -23.15 3.84 -4.86
C ASP A 214 -22.93 2.40 -5.38
N ASP A 215 -23.69 2.03 -6.41
CA ASP A 215 -23.62 0.73 -7.12
C ASP A 215 -22.25 0.43 -7.79
N THR A 216 -21.27 1.32 -7.66
CA THR A 216 -19.90 1.23 -8.22
C THR A 216 -18.90 0.51 -7.32
N SER A 217 -19.38 -0.22 -6.31
CA SER A 217 -18.53 -0.97 -5.38
C SER A 217 -17.65 -2.01 -6.09
N PRO A 218 -16.39 -2.21 -5.64
CA PRO A 218 -15.51 -3.20 -6.23
C PRO A 218 -16.07 -4.62 -6.05
N SER A 219 -15.78 -5.50 -7.02
CA SER A 219 -16.16 -6.92 -6.95
C SER A 219 -14.91 -7.77 -6.74
N LEU A 220 -14.95 -8.74 -5.83
CA LEU A 220 -13.80 -9.61 -5.56
C LEU A 220 -14.13 -11.10 -5.71
N TYR A 221 -13.24 -11.81 -6.40
CA TYR A 221 -13.27 -13.27 -6.53
C TYR A 221 -11.93 -13.86 -6.11
N CYS A 222 -11.98 -14.93 -5.33
CA CYS A 222 -10.80 -15.72 -5.01
C CYS A 222 -10.64 -16.82 -6.06
N ILE A 223 -9.51 -16.84 -6.76
CA ILE A 223 -9.26 -17.76 -7.88
C ILE A 223 -8.14 -18.73 -7.52
N GLY A 224 -8.49 -19.97 -7.26
CA GLY A 224 -7.53 -21.05 -7.07
C GLY A 224 -7.11 -21.63 -8.42
N THR A 225 -5.85 -21.46 -8.83
CA THR A 225 -5.34 -22.05 -10.07
C THR A 225 -4.83 -23.48 -9.84
N ARG A 226 -4.36 -24.11 -10.92
CA ARG A 226 -3.89 -25.51 -10.94
C ARG A 226 -4.96 -26.51 -10.58
N GLY A 227 -6.20 -26.23 -10.98
CA GLY A 227 -7.33 -27.13 -10.80
C GLY A 227 -7.11 -28.51 -11.43
N ASP A 228 -6.23 -28.65 -12.43
CA ASP A 228 -5.81 -29.92 -13.05
C ASP A 228 -5.20 -30.88 -12.03
N LYS A 229 -4.53 -30.35 -11.00
CA LYS A 229 -3.89 -31.15 -9.95
C LYS A 229 -4.86 -31.62 -8.87
N LEU A 230 -6.09 -31.12 -8.88
CA LEU A 230 -7.08 -31.40 -7.84
C LEU A 230 -8.21 -32.26 -8.38
N ARG A 231 -8.54 -33.34 -7.65
CA ARG A 231 -9.78 -34.08 -7.90
C ARG A 231 -10.99 -33.24 -7.49
N ARG A 232 -12.15 -33.50 -8.10
CA ARG A 232 -13.41 -32.77 -7.88
C ARG A 232 -13.79 -32.60 -6.39
N LYS A 233 -13.56 -33.62 -5.55
CA LYS A 233 -13.83 -33.54 -4.09
C LYS A 233 -12.92 -32.50 -3.42
N ARG A 234 -11.63 -32.50 -3.74
CA ARG A 234 -10.65 -31.56 -3.17
C ARG A 234 -10.91 -30.13 -3.63
N LYS A 235 -11.31 -29.90 -4.89
CA LYS A 235 -11.73 -28.57 -5.37
C LYS A 235 -12.85 -27.97 -4.49
N LYS A 236 -13.87 -28.78 -4.16
CA LYS A 236 -14.98 -28.36 -3.28
C LYS A 236 -14.53 -28.11 -1.84
N GLU A 237 -13.58 -28.90 -1.34
CA GLU A 237 -13.02 -28.74 0.01
C GLU A 237 -12.23 -27.44 0.12
N VAL A 238 -11.32 -27.16 -0.81
CA VAL A 238 -10.53 -25.91 -0.85
C VAL A 238 -11.45 -24.69 -0.92
N LYS A 239 -12.52 -24.74 -1.75
CA LYS A 239 -13.54 -23.69 -1.81
C LYS A 239 -14.16 -23.41 -0.43
N LYS A 240 -14.61 -24.45 0.28
CA LYS A 240 -15.18 -24.32 1.62
C LYS A 240 -14.17 -23.82 2.65
N GLN A 241 -12.92 -24.27 2.57
CA GLN A 241 -11.86 -23.86 3.48
C GLN A 241 -11.60 -22.35 3.37
N ILE A 242 -11.48 -21.82 2.15
CA ILE A 242 -11.30 -20.37 1.94
C ILE A 242 -12.50 -19.58 2.44
N GLN A 243 -13.72 -20.05 2.18
CA GLN A 243 -14.94 -19.39 2.67
C GLN A 243 -15.00 -19.35 4.20
N SER A 244 -14.74 -20.48 4.87
CA SER A 244 -14.73 -20.59 6.33
C SER A 244 -13.60 -19.78 6.97
N LEU A 245 -12.41 -19.75 6.35
CA LEU A 245 -11.26 -19.01 6.87
C LEU A 245 -11.53 -17.51 7.06
N TYR A 246 -12.39 -16.95 6.23
CA TYR A 246 -12.69 -15.51 6.23
C TYR A 246 -14.11 -15.18 6.67
N GLU A 247 -14.91 -16.16 7.10
CA GLU A 247 -16.35 -16.00 7.41
C GLU A 247 -16.61 -14.92 8.47
N GLU A 248 -15.81 -14.90 9.54
CA GLU A 248 -15.95 -13.96 10.67
C GLU A 248 -15.20 -12.63 10.46
N LYS A 249 -14.60 -12.39 9.28
CA LYS A 249 -13.85 -11.16 9.00
C LYS A 249 -14.78 -10.06 8.49
N GLU A 250 -14.49 -8.81 8.84
CA GLU A 250 -15.29 -7.64 8.38
C GLU A 250 -15.40 -7.55 6.84
N PHE A 251 -14.42 -8.09 6.11
CA PHE A 251 -14.37 -8.06 4.65
C PHE A 251 -14.93 -9.32 3.97
N SER A 252 -15.60 -10.21 4.71
CA SER A 252 -16.12 -11.48 4.17
C SER A 252 -17.12 -11.26 3.02
N ASP A 253 -18.01 -10.27 3.16
CA ASP A 253 -19.05 -9.90 2.18
C ASP A 253 -18.51 -9.40 0.83
N LEU A 254 -17.23 -9.01 0.79
CA LEU A 254 -16.53 -8.64 -0.43
C LEU A 254 -16.32 -9.85 -1.35
N ILE A 255 -16.13 -11.04 -0.79
CA ILE A 255 -15.86 -12.27 -1.54
C ILE A 255 -17.15 -12.75 -2.23
N LYS A 256 -17.27 -12.51 -3.54
CA LYS A 256 -18.45 -12.94 -4.30
C LYS A 256 -18.47 -14.44 -4.55
N ASP A 257 -17.32 -15.02 -4.89
CA ASP A 257 -17.16 -16.46 -4.95
C ASP A 257 -15.69 -16.89 -4.89
N VAL A 258 -15.49 -18.19 -4.65
CA VAL A 258 -14.21 -18.89 -4.81
C VAL A 258 -14.33 -19.86 -5.97
N LEU A 259 -13.47 -19.70 -6.99
CA LEU A 259 -13.44 -20.55 -8.20
C LEU A 259 -12.11 -21.30 -8.28
N ILE A 260 -12.15 -22.61 -8.54
CA ILE A 260 -10.95 -23.46 -8.67
C ILE A 260 -10.78 -23.90 -10.13
N ILE A 261 -9.89 -23.20 -10.84
CA ILE A 261 -9.78 -23.22 -12.30
C ILE A 261 -8.65 -24.13 -12.77
N ASP A 262 -8.96 -25.02 -13.72
CA ASP A 262 -7.97 -25.73 -14.54
C ASP A 262 -7.65 -24.93 -15.83
N ASN A 263 -6.60 -24.11 -15.77
CA ASN A 263 -6.13 -23.35 -16.92
C ASN A 263 -5.56 -24.21 -18.05
N THR A 264 -5.25 -25.49 -17.84
CA THR A 264 -4.68 -26.37 -18.88
C THR A 264 -5.71 -26.76 -19.95
N THR A 265 -7.00 -26.55 -19.66
CA THR A 265 -8.12 -26.79 -20.56
C THR A 265 -8.47 -25.58 -21.44
N SER A 266 -7.83 -24.44 -21.18
CA SER A 266 -8.02 -23.16 -21.86
C SER A 266 -7.92 -23.29 -23.39
N GLY A 267 -8.92 -22.75 -24.10
CA GLY A 267 -8.97 -22.75 -25.55
C GLY A 267 -9.34 -24.10 -26.18
N LYS A 268 -9.79 -25.09 -25.40
CA LYS A 268 -10.23 -26.42 -25.89
C LYS A 268 -11.75 -26.50 -26.18
N GLY A 269 -12.43 -25.36 -26.27
CA GLY A 269 -13.87 -25.28 -26.58
C GLY A 269 -14.72 -26.00 -25.53
N VAL A 270 -15.53 -26.98 -25.93
CA VAL A 270 -16.45 -27.73 -25.05
C VAL A 270 -15.73 -28.46 -23.90
N LYS A 271 -14.42 -28.71 -24.01
CA LYS A 271 -13.60 -29.34 -22.96
C LYS A 271 -12.98 -28.36 -21.96
N GLU A 272 -13.25 -27.07 -22.10
CA GLU A 272 -12.78 -26.03 -21.17
C GLU A 272 -13.40 -26.18 -19.79
N ASP A 273 -12.65 -25.83 -18.74
CA ASP A 273 -13.16 -25.86 -17.36
C ASP A 273 -14.38 -24.92 -17.23
N PRO A 274 -15.56 -25.43 -16.80
CA PRO A 274 -16.77 -24.63 -16.67
C PRO A 274 -16.60 -23.38 -15.79
N SER A 275 -15.66 -23.41 -14.85
CA SER A 275 -15.37 -22.29 -13.97
C SER A 275 -14.83 -21.06 -14.73
N ILE A 276 -14.24 -21.25 -15.92
CA ILE A 276 -13.83 -20.14 -16.80
C ILE A 276 -15.07 -19.47 -17.40
N THR A 277 -16.05 -20.26 -17.84
CA THR A 277 -17.34 -19.76 -18.33
C THR A 277 -18.11 -19.02 -17.24
N ASP A 278 -18.12 -19.55 -16.00
CA ASP A 278 -18.72 -18.88 -14.84
C ASP A 278 -18.04 -17.52 -14.58
N LEU A 279 -16.72 -17.46 -14.69
CA LEU A 279 -15.95 -16.23 -14.53
C LEU A 279 -16.23 -15.22 -15.66
N HIS A 280 -16.39 -15.65 -16.92
CA HIS A 280 -16.84 -14.78 -18.00
C HIS A 280 -18.22 -14.20 -17.72
N GLY A 281 -19.17 -15.01 -17.25
CA GLY A 281 -20.50 -14.55 -16.86
C GLY A 281 -20.46 -13.53 -15.72
N ALA A 282 -19.58 -13.71 -14.74
CA ALA A 282 -19.35 -12.76 -13.66
C ALA A 282 -18.78 -11.42 -14.18
N ILE A 283 -17.79 -11.48 -15.08
CA ILE A 283 -17.21 -10.29 -15.72
C ILE A 283 -18.27 -9.55 -16.54
N ASP A 284 -19.07 -10.26 -17.35
CA ASP A 284 -20.15 -9.67 -18.14
C ASP A 284 -21.21 -9.01 -17.23
N SER A 285 -21.59 -9.65 -16.12
CA SER A 285 -22.50 -9.06 -15.14
C SER A 285 -21.95 -7.77 -14.54
N PHE A 286 -20.66 -7.77 -14.17
CA PHE A 286 -19.98 -6.61 -13.61
C PHE A 286 -19.89 -5.44 -14.60
N ILE A 287 -19.53 -5.73 -15.86
CA ILE A 287 -19.49 -4.73 -16.93
C ILE A 287 -20.86 -4.06 -17.12
N ASN A 288 -21.93 -4.85 -17.15
CA ASN A 288 -23.28 -4.31 -17.33
C ASN A 288 -23.70 -3.38 -16.18
N LYS A 289 -23.21 -3.64 -14.96
CA LYS A 289 -23.46 -2.77 -13.80
C LYS A 289 -22.65 -1.47 -13.86
N LEU A 290 -21.44 -1.51 -14.42
CA LEU A 290 -20.53 -0.36 -14.47
C LEU A 290 -20.67 0.50 -15.74
N ALA A 291 -21.59 0.19 -16.64
CA ALA A 291 -21.76 0.94 -17.88
C ALA A 291 -22.20 2.39 -17.59
N VAL A 292 -21.32 3.36 -17.90
CA VAL A 292 -21.59 4.80 -17.75
C VAL A 292 -21.82 5.41 -19.13
N LYS A 293 -22.90 6.19 -19.27
CA LYS A 293 -23.10 7.03 -20.47
C LYS A 293 -22.08 8.16 -20.45
N THR A 294 -21.20 8.21 -21.43
CA THR A 294 -20.16 9.22 -21.54
C THR A 294 -20.31 10.05 -22.82
N PRO A 295 -19.96 11.36 -22.80
CA PRO A 295 -19.92 12.17 -24.01
C PRO A 295 -18.88 11.63 -25.02
N VAL A 296 -19.19 11.69 -26.32
CA VAL A 296 -18.24 11.27 -27.37
C VAL A 296 -16.96 12.08 -27.33
N ASN A 297 -17.03 13.35 -26.96
CA ASN A 297 -15.87 14.23 -26.78
C ASN A 297 -14.84 13.65 -25.81
N TRP A 298 -15.26 12.92 -24.78
CA TRP A 298 -14.34 12.26 -23.84
C TRP A 298 -13.60 11.10 -24.51
N VAL A 299 -14.30 10.34 -25.37
CA VAL A 299 -13.69 9.26 -26.16
C VAL A 299 -12.66 9.82 -27.13
N ILE A 300 -12.96 10.92 -27.82
CA ILE A 300 -12.01 11.63 -28.70
C ILE A 300 -10.81 12.12 -27.90
N PHE A 301 -11.04 12.77 -26.76
CA PHE A 301 -9.97 13.24 -25.87
C PHE A 301 -9.02 12.12 -25.47
N ARG A 302 -9.54 10.99 -24.99
CA ARG A 302 -8.74 9.79 -24.67
C ARG A 302 -7.89 9.33 -25.86
N LYS A 303 -8.45 9.39 -27.07
CA LYS A 303 -7.76 8.95 -28.29
C LYS A 303 -6.60 9.86 -28.64
N VAL A 304 -6.83 11.16 -28.58
CA VAL A 304 -5.76 12.14 -28.79
C VAL A 304 -4.64 11.93 -27.79
N LEU A 305 -4.95 11.73 -26.50
CA LEU A 305 -3.93 11.43 -25.49
C LEU A 305 -3.07 10.20 -25.83
N GLN A 306 -3.67 9.16 -26.41
CA GLN A 306 -2.95 7.94 -26.81
C GLN A 306 -2.03 8.16 -28.03
N GLU A 307 -2.41 9.05 -28.95
CA GLU A 307 -1.62 9.36 -30.16
C GLU A 307 -0.41 10.28 -29.88
N LEU A 308 -0.37 11.00 -28.76
CA LEU A 308 0.74 11.90 -28.42
C LEU A 308 2.10 11.20 -28.35
N LYS A 309 2.13 9.88 -28.15
CA LYS A 309 3.35 9.07 -27.93
C LYS A 309 4.25 9.63 -26.80
N GLN A 310 3.66 10.37 -25.86
CA GLN A 310 4.29 10.85 -24.64
C GLN A 310 3.83 10.01 -23.45
N ASN A 311 4.70 9.85 -22.45
CA ASN A 311 4.37 9.08 -21.25
C ASN A 311 3.74 9.92 -20.15
N VAL A 312 4.11 11.20 -20.07
CA VAL A 312 3.66 12.16 -19.06
C VAL A 312 3.45 13.51 -19.75
N ILE A 313 2.37 14.20 -19.41
CA ILE A 313 2.09 15.59 -19.83
C ILE A 313 1.76 16.44 -18.62
N SER A 314 1.77 17.76 -18.77
CA SER A 314 1.26 18.65 -17.73
C SER A 314 -0.27 18.64 -17.71
N VAL A 315 -0.86 19.00 -16.56
CA VAL A 315 -2.32 19.21 -16.45
C VAL A 315 -2.77 20.34 -17.38
N SER A 316 -1.95 21.36 -17.61
CA SER A 316 -2.26 22.46 -18.52
C SER A 316 -2.37 21.98 -19.97
N ASP A 317 -1.47 21.09 -20.40
CA ASP A 317 -1.51 20.46 -21.72
C ASP A 317 -2.78 19.62 -21.86
N ALA A 318 -3.10 18.81 -20.84
CA ALA A 318 -4.31 18.02 -20.81
C ALA A 318 -5.57 18.89 -20.95
N ILE A 319 -5.62 20.05 -20.28
CA ILE A 319 -6.70 21.03 -20.40
C ILE A 319 -6.79 21.58 -21.82
N ALA A 320 -5.66 21.99 -22.42
CA ALA A 320 -5.62 22.49 -23.80
C ALA A 320 -6.15 21.44 -24.79
N ILE A 321 -5.73 20.18 -24.63
CA ILE A 321 -6.20 19.06 -25.45
C ILE A 321 -7.70 18.84 -25.27
N GLY A 322 -8.20 18.86 -24.02
CA GLY A 322 -9.62 18.72 -23.72
C GLY A 322 -10.46 19.81 -24.39
N VAL A 323 -10.01 21.07 -24.32
CA VAL A 323 -10.67 22.21 -24.99
C VAL A 323 -10.74 22.00 -26.50
N ALA A 324 -9.67 21.53 -27.14
CA ALA A 324 -9.67 21.22 -28.57
C ALA A 324 -10.61 20.06 -28.92
N CYS A 325 -10.84 19.13 -28.01
CA CYS A 325 -11.85 18.07 -28.12
C CYS A 325 -13.25 18.54 -27.71
N HIS A 326 -13.48 19.84 -27.54
CA HIS A 326 -14.75 20.43 -27.10
C HIS A 326 -15.22 19.95 -25.72
N ILE A 327 -14.28 19.77 -24.79
CA ILE A 327 -14.55 19.60 -23.36
C ILE A 327 -14.29 20.95 -22.68
N PRO A 328 -15.23 21.49 -21.88
CA PRO A 328 -14.98 22.72 -21.12
C PRO A 328 -13.72 22.57 -20.26
N ALA A 329 -12.87 23.59 -20.22
CA ALA A 329 -11.59 23.54 -19.51
C ALA A 329 -11.73 23.12 -18.03
N GLY A 330 -12.80 23.57 -17.37
CA GLY A 330 -13.12 23.22 -15.98
C GLY A 330 -13.53 21.76 -15.77
N ASP A 331 -13.98 21.07 -16.82
CA ASP A 331 -14.45 19.67 -16.74
C ASP A 331 -13.32 18.67 -16.99
N VAL A 332 -12.24 19.08 -17.67
CA VAL A 332 -11.12 18.18 -18.03
C VAL A 332 -10.53 17.44 -16.82
N PRO A 333 -10.29 18.07 -15.65
CA PRO A 333 -9.83 17.34 -14.47
C PRO A 333 -10.76 16.21 -14.03
N GLU A 334 -12.09 16.36 -14.17
CA GLU A 334 -13.04 15.31 -13.85
C GLU A 334 -13.01 14.18 -14.90
N VAL A 335 -12.80 14.52 -16.17
CA VAL A 335 -12.56 13.52 -17.24
C VAL A 335 -11.30 12.71 -16.97
N LEU A 336 -10.23 13.37 -16.51
CA LEU A 336 -8.98 12.70 -16.14
C LEU A 336 -9.16 11.78 -14.92
N LYS A 337 -9.91 12.21 -13.90
CA LYS A 337 -10.28 11.35 -12.76
C LYS A 337 -11.08 10.14 -13.20
N PHE A 338 -12.04 10.32 -14.11
CA PHE A 338 -12.80 9.21 -14.69
C PHE A 338 -11.87 8.20 -15.39
N TYR A 339 -10.92 8.65 -16.19
CA TYR A 339 -9.95 7.76 -16.83
C TYR A 339 -8.91 7.17 -15.87
N HIS A 340 -8.63 7.86 -14.76
CA HIS A 340 -7.83 7.33 -13.68
C HIS A 340 -8.53 6.15 -13.00
N GLU A 341 -9.82 6.27 -12.67
CA GLU A 341 -10.60 5.18 -12.07
C GLU A 341 -10.66 3.94 -12.97
N LEU A 342 -10.69 4.13 -14.30
CA LEU A 342 -10.65 3.03 -15.27
C LEU A 342 -9.23 2.45 -15.47
N GLY A 343 -8.19 3.08 -14.92
CA GLY A 343 -6.80 2.68 -15.10
C GLY A 343 -6.25 2.96 -16.51
N ALA A 344 -6.86 3.89 -17.25
CA ALA A 344 -6.42 4.30 -18.58
C ALA A 344 -5.28 5.33 -18.52
N VAL A 345 -5.31 6.22 -17.52
CA VAL A 345 -4.26 7.20 -17.19
C VAL A 345 -4.02 7.18 -15.67
N LEU A 346 -2.96 7.81 -15.19
CA LEU A 346 -2.80 8.09 -13.76
C LEU A 346 -2.79 9.59 -13.50
N TYR A 347 -3.68 10.04 -12.61
CA TYR A 347 -3.85 11.45 -12.29
C TYR A 347 -4.12 11.60 -10.79
N TYR A 348 -3.16 12.20 -10.07
CA TYR A 348 -3.20 12.36 -8.62
C TYR A 348 -3.20 13.85 -8.24
N PRO A 349 -4.31 14.59 -8.51
CA PRO A 349 -4.38 16.04 -8.27
C PRO A 349 -4.19 16.43 -6.80
N GLN A 350 -4.43 15.48 -5.90
CA GLN A 350 -4.41 15.69 -4.46
C GLN A 350 -3.01 15.50 -3.84
N ILE A 351 -2.06 14.97 -4.61
CA ILE A 351 -0.70 14.69 -4.11
C ILE A 351 0.21 15.82 -4.59
N GLU A 352 0.80 16.54 -3.63
CA GLU A 352 1.77 17.59 -3.92
C GLU A 352 2.89 17.06 -4.82
N GLY A 353 3.26 17.82 -5.85
CA GLY A 353 4.24 17.43 -6.87
C GLY A 353 3.72 16.49 -7.97
N LEU A 354 2.68 15.70 -7.71
CA LEU A 354 1.93 14.98 -8.76
C LEU A 354 0.77 15.80 -9.31
N ASN A 355 0.31 16.81 -8.57
CA ASN A 355 -0.86 17.61 -8.88
C ASN A 355 -0.81 18.38 -10.22
N LYS A 356 0.37 18.49 -10.83
CA LYS A 356 0.59 19.16 -12.11
C LYS A 356 0.89 18.19 -13.26
N LYS A 357 0.94 16.88 -13.02
CA LYS A 357 1.32 15.86 -14.00
C LYS A 357 0.16 14.90 -14.28
N VAL A 358 0.07 14.45 -15.52
CA VAL A 358 -0.83 13.37 -15.96
C VAL A 358 0.04 12.30 -16.61
N ILE A 359 0.02 11.09 -16.05
CA ILE A 359 0.75 9.94 -16.60
C ILE A 359 -0.17 9.26 -17.60
N LEU A 360 0.15 9.37 -18.89
CA LEU A 360 -0.65 8.84 -19.99
C LEU A 360 -0.50 7.32 -20.16
N SER A 361 0.65 6.78 -19.76
CA SER A 361 0.94 5.34 -19.87
C SER A 361 1.23 4.74 -18.49
N PRO A 362 0.21 4.13 -17.85
CA PRO A 362 0.41 3.37 -16.61
C PRO A 362 1.43 2.24 -16.77
N LYS A 363 1.47 1.60 -17.95
CA LYS A 363 2.47 0.56 -18.26
C LYS A 363 3.89 1.11 -18.21
N TRP A 364 4.15 2.23 -18.88
CA TRP A 364 5.48 2.87 -18.85
C TRP A 364 5.87 3.23 -17.43
N PHE A 365 4.96 3.80 -16.64
CA PHE A 365 5.26 4.21 -15.26
C PHE A 365 5.67 3.03 -14.39
N VAL A 366 4.91 1.95 -14.49
CA VAL A 366 5.21 0.71 -13.78
C VAL A 366 6.54 0.11 -14.28
N ASP A 367 6.76 0.02 -15.60
CA ASP A 367 8.01 -0.48 -16.17
C ASP A 367 9.22 0.37 -15.76
N ALA A 368 9.08 1.70 -15.71
CA ALA A 368 10.10 2.63 -15.27
C ALA A 368 10.48 2.38 -13.81
N ILE A 369 9.49 2.32 -12.92
CA ILE A 369 9.70 1.98 -11.50
C ILE A 369 10.35 0.59 -11.38
N GLY A 370 9.94 -0.37 -12.20
CA GLY A 370 10.49 -1.72 -12.24
C GLY A 370 11.99 -1.81 -12.46
N LYS A 371 12.60 -0.84 -13.16
CA LYS A 371 14.03 -0.87 -13.51
C LYS A 371 14.97 -0.79 -12.29
N VAL A 372 14.54 -0.22 -11.16
CA VAL A 372 15.33 -0.20 -9.90
C VAL A 372 15.07 -1.41 -9.00
N PHE A 373 14.12 -2.26 -9.38
CA PHE A 373 13.78 -3.50 -8.70
C PHE A 373 14.31 -4.77 -9.41
N PRO A 374 15.45 -4.77 -10.14
CA PRO A 374 15.79 -5.88 -11.01
C PRO A 374 16.03 -7.15 -10.19
N LEU A 375 15.25 -8.16 -10.54
CA LEU A 375 15.23 -9.48 -9.91
C LEU A 375 16.41 -10.35 -10.35
N GLU A 376 17.11 -9.95 -11.42
CA GLU A 376 18.20 -10.73 -12.02
C GLU A 376 19.54 -10.46 -11.34
N LYS A 377 20.27 -11.53 -11.03
CA LYS A 377 21.60 -11.46 -10.40
C LYS A 377 22.68 -10.86 -11.30
N GLU A 378 22.45 -10.73 -12.60
CA GLU A 378 23.49 -10.43 -13.60
C GLU A 378 24.09 -9.01 -13.49
N TRP A 379 23.37 -8.05 -12.90
CA TRP A 379 23.83 -6.66 -12.76
C TRP A 379 24.71 -6.43 -11.50
N SER A 380 25.14 -7.50 -10.83
CA SER A 380 25.72 -7.48 -9.47
C SER A 380 27.20 -7.05 -9.37
N GLY A 381 27.81 -6.54 -10.43
CA GLY A 381 29.25 -6.26 -10.45
C GLY A 381 29.70 -4.96 -9.78
N THR A 382 28.80 -3.99 -9.55
CA THR A 382 29.21 -2.65 -9.06
C THR A 382 28.83 -2.41 -7.60
N ASN A 383 29.67 -1.65 -6.89
CA ASN A 383 29.40 -1.22 -5.51
C ASN A 383 28.04 -0.49 -5.38
N ARG A 384 27.59 0.20 -6.44
CA ARG A 384 26.31 0.93 -6.46
C ARG A 384 25.11 -0.02 -6.33
N TRP A 385 25.10 -1.11 -7.10
CA TRP A 385 24.04 -2.13 -7.01
C TRP A 385 24.08 -2.88 -5.69
N TYR A 386 25.27 -3.08 -5.12
CA TYR A 386 25.42 -3.68 -3.79
C TYR A 386 24.73 -2.83 -2.71
N LEU A 387 24.98 -1.51 -2.68
CA LEU A 387 24.34 -0.57 -1.74
C LEU A 387 22.82 -0.60 -1.85
N LEU A 388 22.27 -0.59 -3.07
CA LEU A 388 20.83 -0.68 -3.27
C LEU A 388 20.27 -1.99 -2.71
N ARG A 389 20.82 -3.15 -3.11
CA ARG A 389 20.26 -4.46 -2.75
C ARG A 389 20.45 -4.84 -1.28
N ASN A 390 21.55 -4.41 -0.68
CA ASN A 390 21.89 -4.81 0.69
C ASN A 390 21.48 -3.77 1.72
N ASN A 391 21.52 -2.48 1.38
CA ASN A 391 21.26 -1.40 2.31
C ASN A 391 19.99 -0.61 1.96
N GLY A 392 19.39 -0.85 0.78
CA GLY A 392 18.23 -0.11 0.33
C GLY A 392 18.60 1.32 -0.09
N ILE A 393 19.87 1.59 -0.36
CA ILE A 393 20.37 2.94 -0.68
C ILE A 393 20.54 3.11 -2.18
N LEU A 394 19.66 3.89 -2.79
CA LEU A 394 19.70 4.29 -4.19
C LEU A 394 20.45 5.62 -4.31
N ILE A 395 21.62 5.60 -4.96
CA ILE A 395 22.46 6.78 -5.16
C ILE A 395 22.25 7.42 -6.54
N GLN A 396 22.47 8.72 -6.65
CA GLN A 396 22.27 9.50 -7.88
C GLN A 396 22.94 8.95 -9.13
N PRO A 397 24.23 8.59 -9.11
CA PRO A 397 24.87 8.01 -10.29
C PRO A 397 24.20 6.70 -10.77
N LEU A 398 23.61 5.93 -9.85
CA LEU A 398 22.94 4.67 -10.20
C LEU A 398 21.59 4.92 -10.85
N TYR A 399 20.74 5.77 -10.27
CA TYR A 399 19.42 5.99 -10.85
C TYR A 399 19.49 6.76 -12.18
N GLN A 400 20.49 7.62 -12.37
CA GLN A 400 20.75 8.28 -13.65
C GLN A 400 21.12 7.25 -14.73
N GLU A 401 21.95 6.27 -14.39
CA GLU A 401 22.32 5.16 -15.27
C GLU A 401 21.10 4.28 -15.62
N VAL A 402 20.33 3.88 -14.60
CA VAL A 402 19.15 3.00 -14.76
C VAL A 402 18.08 3.64 -15.64
N TRP A 403 17.84 4.95 -15.49
CA TRP A 403 16.76 5.64 -16.18
C TRP A 403 17.19 6.47 -17.39
N GLN A 404 18.46 6.47 -17.77
CA GLN A 404 18.98 7.24 -18.91
C GLN A 404 18.17 7.06 -20.21
N SER A 405 17.66 5.86 -20.46
CA SER A 405 16.89 5.50 -21.66
C SER A 405 15.37 5.61 -21.49
N SER A 406 14.86 6.18 -20.40
CA SER A 406 13.42 6.16 -20.08
C SER A 406 12.62 7.29 -20.76
N GLY A 407 13.30 8.25 -21.39
CA GLY A 407 12.69 9.39 -22.07
C GLY A 407 12.17 10.49 -21.12
N ILE A 408 12.46 10.39 -19.82
CA ILE A 408 12.13 11.39 -18.78
C ILE A 408 13.38 11.58 -17.92
N ASP A 409 13.56 12.79 -17.39
CA ASP A 409 14.63 13.07 -16.43
C ASP A 409 14.54 12.10 -15.23
N PRO A 410 15.61 11.34 -14.93
CA PRO A 410 15.66 10.48 -13.75
C PRO A 410 15.29 11.16 -12.43
N GLU A 411 15.54 12.47 -12.29
CA GLU A 411 15.15 13.23 -11.09
C GLU A 411 13.63 13.34 -10.96
N GLU A 412 12.89 13.44 -12.06
CA GLU A 412 11.43 13.41 -12.02
C GLU A 412 10.90 12.06 -11.54
N ILE A 413 11.52 10.94 -11.96
CA ILE A 413 11.11 9.60 -11.50
C ILE A 413 11.34 9.44 -10.00
N ILE A 414 12.48 9.94 -9.49
CA ILE A 414 12.76 9.96 -8.05
C ILE A 414 11.71 10.82 -7.31
N GLU A 415 11.37 11.98 -7.86
CA GLU A 415 10.35 12.85 -7.29
C GLU A 415 9.01 12.08 -7.17
N LEU A 416 8.60 11.35 -8.22
CA LEU A 416 7.43 10.48 -8.17
C LEU A 416 7.55 9.47 -7.02
N LEU A 417 8.66 8.73 -6.92
CA LEU A 417 8.87 7.72 -5.87
C LEU A 417 8.82 8.31 -4.45
N VAL A 418 9.32 9.53 -4.25
CA VAL A 418 9.25 10.24 -2.96
C VAL A 418 7.80 10.63 -2.65
N HIS A 419 7.07 11.16 -3.62
CA HIS A 419 5.65 11.51 -3.45
C HIS A 419 4.76 10.30 -3.19
N PHE A 420 5.07 9.16 -3.81
CA PHE A 420 4.44 7.87 -3.49
C PHE A 420 4.89 7.29 -2.15
N ARG A 421 5.79 7.95 -1.40
CA ARG A 421 6.44 7.47 -0.18
C ARG A 421 7.17 6.13 -0.33
N LEU A 422 7.57 5.78 -1.56
CA LEU A 422 8.38 4.60 -1.83
C LEU A 422 9.86 4.86 -1.55
N ALA A 423 10.30 6.11 -1.67
CA ALA A 423 11.66 6.53 -1.38
C ALA A 423 11.70 7.69 -0.37
N ALA A 424 12.76 7.76 0.43
CA ALA A 424 13.05 8.90 1.31
C ALA A 424 14.47 9.40 1.08
N GLN A 425 14.65 10.71 0.90
CA GLN A 425 15.99 11.26 0.81
C GLN A 425 16.70 11.10 2.16
N VAL A 426 17.92 10.57 2.14
CA VAL A 426 18.74 10.32 3.33
C VAL A 426 20.18 10.70 3.06
N GLN A 427 20.98 10.82 4.12
CA GLN A 427 22.43 10.91 4.02
C GLN A 427 23.05 9.78 4.84
N THR A 428 23.89 8.96 4.20
CA THR A 428 24.55 7.83 4.86
C THR A 428 26.06 7.88 4.64
N GLU A 429 26.81 7.30 5.58
CA GLU A 429 28.28 7.14 5.51
C GLU A 429 28.68 5.95 4.62
N LEU A 430 27.71 5.25 4.01
CA LEU A 430 27.98 4.10 3.12
C LEU A 430 28.50 4.54 1.75
N TYR A 431 28.40 5.83 1.42
CA TYR A 431 28.85 6.40 0.16
C TYR A 431 29.52 7.76 0.40
N ASP A 432 30.85 7.79 0.31
CA ASP A 432 31.73 8.90 0.70
C ASP A 432 31.73 10.12 -0.24
N ASP A 433 30.63 10.36 -0.96
CA ASP A 433 30.49 11.53 -1.83
C ASP A 433 29.17 12.27 -1.53
N SER A 434 29.28 13.27 -0.66
CA SER A 434 28.16 14.10 -0.22
C SER A 434 27.56 14.98 -1.32
N ARG A 435 28.20 15.06 -2.50
CA ARG A 435 27.66 15.82 -3.65
C ARG A 435 26.49 15.09 -4.31
N PHE A 436 26.42 13.78 -4.16
CA PHE A 436 25.38 12.97 -4.77
C PHE A 436 24.22 12.73 -3.81
N LYS A 437 23.00 12.88 -4.32
CA LYS A 437 21.78 12.56 -3.56
C LYS A 437 21.72 11.05 -3.28
N GLN A 438 21.23 10.69 -2.10
CA GLN A 438 20.96 9.30 -1.70
C GLN A 438 19.51 9.16 -1.26
N TYR A 439 18.90 8.02 -1.58
CA TYR A 439 17.51 7.72 -1.24
C TYR A 439 17.40 6.32 -0.63
N PHE A 440 16.66 6.22 0.46
CA PHE A 440 16.29 4.95 1.07
C PHE A 440 15.03 4.39 0.41
N LEU A 441 15.13 3.19 -0.13
CA LEU A 441 14.10 2.43 -0.84
C LEU A 441 13.98 1.04 -0.20
N PRO A 442 13.18 0.86 0.87
CA PRO A 442 13.14 -0.41 1.62
C PRO A 442 12.56 -1.57 0.79
N ALA A 443 11.73 -1.30 -0.21
CA ALA A 443 11.06 -2.32 -1.01
C ALA A 443 12.05 -3.25 -1.75
N VAL A 444 13.24 -2.77 -2.16
CA VAL A 444 14.25 -3.61 -2.85
C VAL A 444 14.91 -4.65 -1.94
N LEU A 445 14.78 -4.50 -0.61
CA LEU A 445 15.50 -5.32 0.35
C LEU A 445 14.90 -6.73 0.44
N PRO A 446 15.69 -7.72 0.89
CA PRO A 446 15.16 -9.02 1.29
C PRO A 446 14.27 -8.89 2.53
N GLY A 447 13.36 -9.83 2.71
CA GLY A 447 12.54 -9.96 3.90
C GLY A 447 13.30 -10.58 5.08
N TYR A 448 13.08 -10.06 6.28
CA TYR A 448 13.45 -10.67 7.53
C TYR A 448 12.52 -11.85 7.84
N THR A 449 13.11 -13.00 8.17
CA THR A 449 12.40 -14.26 8.45
C THR A 449 12.70 -14.83 9.83
N GLY A 450 13.45 -14.10 10.65
CA GLY A 450 13.80 -14.51 12.01
C GLY A 450 12.72 -14.12 13.02
N ASP A 451 13.03 -14.34 14.30
CA ASP A 451 12.16 -13.97 15.41
C ASP A 451 12.14 -12.44 15.60
N PRO A 452 10.98 -11.76 15.51
CA PRO A 452 10.90 -10.32 15.81
C PRO A 452 11.45 -9.99 17.21
N ASN A 453 11.29 -10.91 18.17
CA ASN A 453 11.71 -10.79 19.55
C ASN A 453 13.09 -11.38 19.85
N GLU A 454 13.89 -11.67 18.81
CA GLU A 454 15.26 -12.19 18.94
C GLU A 454 16.06 -11.40 19.99
N ALA A 455 16.66 -12.14 20.93
CA ALA A 455 17.40 -11.55 22.04
C ALA A 455 18.60 -10.75 21.53
N ARG A 456 18.56 -9.42 21.71
CA ARG A 456 19.69 -8.54 21.38
C ARG A 456 20.60 -8.39 22.59
N PRO A 457 21.84 -8.89 22.57
CA PRO A 457 22.74 -8.71 23.70
C PRO A 457 23.15 -7.23 23.81
N GLY A 458 23.42 -6.77 25.03
CA GLY A 458 24.16 -5.54 25.32
C GLY A 458 23.37 -4.25 25.54
N TYR A 459 22.04 -4.24 25.33
CA TYR A 459 21.22 -3.12 25.79
C TYR A 459 21.19 -3.05 27.32
N LYS A 460 21.03 -1.84 27.86
CA LYS A 460 20.89 -1.56 29.30
C LYS A 460 19.45 -1.31 29.69
N LEU A 461 18.66 -0.70 28.81
CA LEU A 461 17.22 -0.47 29.01
C LEU A 461 16.44 -0.86 27.75
N ARG A 462 15.21 -1.34 27.95
CA ARG A 462 14.27 -1.72 26.90
C ARG A 462 12.85 -1.38 27.34
N ALA A 463 12.07 -0.77 26.45
CA ALA A 463 10.63 -0.59 26.67
C ALA A 463 9.84 -1.85 26.29
N SER A 464 8.66 -2.05 26.87
CA SER A 464 7.74 -3.10 26.38
C SER A 464 7.38 -2.81 24.92
N PRO A 465 7.27 -3.81 24.03
CA PRO A 465 6.91 -3.54 22.64
C PRO A 465 5.55 -2.84 22.51
N VAL A 466 5.43 -1.98 21.50
CA VAL A 466 4.16 -1.36 21.09
C VAL A 466 3.79 -1.87 19.70
N HIS A 467 2.53 -2.24 19.53
CA HIS A 467 2.00 -2.74 18.26
C HIS A 467 1.14 -1.66 17.61
N ILE A 468 1.41 -1.39 16.34
CA ILE A 468 0.52 -0.64 15.46
C ILE A 468 -0.38 -1.65 14.77
N THR A 469 -1.68 -1.62 15.07
CA THR A 469 -2.67 -2.58 14.56
C THR A 469 -3.74 -1.88 13.74
N PHE A 470 -4.51 -2.65 12.97
CA PHE A 470 -5.60 -2.15 12.12
C PHE A 470 -6.90 -2.86 12.46
N SER A 471 -8.04 -2.21 12.26
CA SER A 471 -9.37 -2.71 12.64
C SER A 471 -9.72 -4.05 11.98
N THR A 472 -9.20 -4.29 10.78
CA THR A 472 -9.38 -5.53 10.03
C THR A 472 -8.50 -6.68 10.51
N GLY A 473 -7.56 -6.42 11.42
CA GLY A 473 -6.61 -7.39 11.97
C GLY A 473 -5.39 -7.67 11.08
N TYR A 474 -5.18 -6.90 10.02
CA TYR A 474 -4.06 -7.09 9.09
C TYR A 474 -3.42 -5.76 8.71
N VAL A 475 -2.08 -5.73 8.67
CA VAL A 475 -1.32 -4.59 8.14
C VAL A 475 -1.56 -4.50 6.62
N PRO A 476 -2.02 -3.36 6.07
CA PRO A 476 -2.15 -3.22 4.62
C PRO A 476 -0.80 -3.47 3.92
N PRO A 477 -0.76 -4.16 2.76
CA PRO A 477 0.47 -4.30 1.98
C PRO A 477 1.07 -2.92 1.73
N GLY A 478 2.39 -2.78 1.60
CA GLY A 478 3.00 -1.46 1.42
C GLY A 478 3.07 -0.60 2.69
N PHE A 479 2.17 -0.74 3.66
CA PHE A 479 2.09 0.23 4.77
C PHE A 479 3.41 0.32 5.55
N PHE A 480 4.03 -0.83 5.84
CA PHE A 480 5.32 -0.86 6.53
C PHE A 480 6.41 -0.11 5.76
N THR A 481 6.52 -0.32 4.44
CA THR A 481 7.56 0.31 3.62
C THR A 481 7.35 1.83 3.52
N HIS A 482 6.10 2.29 3.38
CA HIS A 482 5.74 3.71 3.44
C HIS A 482 5.98 4.32 4.84
N LEU A 483 5.77 3.57 5.92
CA LEU A 483 6.08 4.02 7.28
C LEU A 483 7.59 4.15 7.47
N ALA A 484 8.37 3.16 7.04
CA ALA A 484 9.82 3.16 7.16
C ALA A 484 10.47 4.33 6.40
N THR A 485 9.99 4.66 5.20
CA THR A 485 10.45 5.83 4.43
C THR A 485 10.03 7.13 5.12
N THR A 486 8.81 7.21 5.63
CA THR A 486 8.32 8.41 6.34
C THR A 486 9.09 8.67 7.63
N VAL A 487 9.45 7.61 8.37
CA VAL A 487 10.35 7.71 9.54
C VAL A 487 11.74 8.14 9.08
N ALA A 488 12.33 7.49 8.06
CA ALA A 488 13.67 7.80 7.55
C ALA A 488 13.82 9.27 7.09
N ALA A 489 12.75 9.91 6.63
CA ALA A 489 12.74 11.32 6.23
C ALA A 489 12.76 12.31 7.41
N ASN A 490 12.58 11.85 8.66
CA ASN A 490 12.59 12.74 9.82
C ASN A 490 14.04 13.14 10.19
N PRO A 491 14.33 14.43 10.42
CA PRO A 491 15.69 14.91 10.68
C PRO A 491 16.30 14.42 11.99
N ASN A 492 15.48 13.96 12.95
CA ASN A 492 15.94 13.47 14.25
C ASN A 492 16.25 11.96 14.25
N VAL A 493 16.05 11.27 13.13
CA VAL A 493 16.40 9.85 12.98
C VAL A 493 17.49 9.66 11.94
N LYS A 494 18.25 8.57 12.09
CA LYS A 494 19.19 8.08 11.09
C LYS A 494 19.01 6.59 10.90
N LEU A 495 19.21 6.09 9.68
CA LEU A 495 19.25 4.66 9.43
C LEU A 495 20.45 4.04 10.13
N ASN A 496 20.22 2.95 10.87
CA ASN A 496 21.27 2.24 11.59
C ASN A 496 21.63 0.93 10.86
N PHE A 497 22.76 0.97 10.14
CA PHE A 497 23.31 -0.18 9.41
C PHE A 497 24.27 -1.04 10.24
N ASP A 498 24.80 -0.51 11.34
CA ASP A 498 25.99 -1.04 12.00
C ASP A 498 25.75 -2.34 12.76
N ASN A 499 26.68 -3.28 12.60
CA ASN A 499 26.82 -4.45 13.47
C ASN A 499 27.88 -4.28 14.55
N VAL A 500 28.43 -3.07 14.72
CA VAL A 500 29.61 -2.87 15.55
C VAL A 500 29.26 -1.98 16.73
N TYR A 501 29.20 -2.60 17.91
CA TYR A 501 29.38 -1.89 19.16
C TYR A 501 30.67 -1.08 19.09
N ALA A 502 30.56 0.23 18.94
CA ALA A 502 31.64 1.14 19.26
C ALA A 502 31.86 1.08 20.78
N ALA A 503 32.65 0.09 21.24
CA ALA A 503 33.28 0.21 22.54
C ALA A 503 34.25 1.40 22.49
N PRO A 504 34.29 2.26 23.52
CA PRO A 504 35.18 3.41 23.52
C PRO A 504 36.64 2.95 23.49
N THR A 505 37.44 3.57 22.61
CA THR A 505 38.90 3.64 22.67
C THR A 505 39.65 2.33 22.96
N VAL A 506 39.87 1.49 21.95
CA VAL A 506 40.93 0.46 22.01
C VAL A 506 41.66 0.40 20.66
N GLY A 507 42.98 0.20 20.71
CA GLY A 507 43.92 0.37 19.60
C GLY A 507 43.67 -0.53 18.38
N PHE A 508 44.29 -0.16 17.25
CA PHE A 508 44.10 -0.77 15.93
C PHE A 508 44.23 -2.32 15.90
N PHE A 509 45.14 -2.89 16.69
CA PHE A 509 45.34 -4.35 16.77
C PHE A 509 44.23 -5.08 17.54
N ASP A 510 43.60 -4.42 18.52
CA ASP A 510 42.44 -4.98 19.23
C ASP A 510 41.20 -4.98 18.33
N ARG A 511 41.04 -4.00 17.44
CA ARG A 511 39.96 -3.99 16.43
C ARG A 511 40.04 -5.17 15.48
N LEU A 512 41.24 -5.53 15.01
CA LEU A 512 41.42 -6.68 14.12
C LEU A 512 41.15 -8.01 14.85
N THR A 513 41.60 -8.09 16.10
CA THR A 513 41.42 -9.28 16.95
C THR A 513 39.95 -9.47 17.38
N ILE A 514 39.24 -8.37 17.66
CA ILE A 514 37.79 -8.35 17.94
C ILE A 514 36.99 -8.68 16.67
N ALA A 515 37.36 -8.10 15.51
CA ALA A 515 36.73 -8.41 14.23
C ALA A 515 36.92 -9.89 13.83
N MET A 516 38.11 -10.46 14.07
CA MET A 516 38.38 -11.88 13.82
C MET A 516 37.68 -12.81 14.83
N LYS A 517 37.54 -12.40 16.11
CA LYS A 517 36.75 -13.15 17.12
C LYS A 517 35.24 -13.03 16.93
N LEU A 518 34.75 -11.93 16.34
CA LEU A 518 33.33 -11.70 16.03
C LEU A 518 32.88 -12.36 14.72
N ARG A 519 33.80 -12.72 13.81
CA ARG A 519 33.48 -13.50 12.60
C ARG A 519 32.85 -14.88 12.88
N SER A 520 32.82 -15.35 14.13
CA SER A 520 32.11 -16.57 14.54
C SER A 520 30.67 -16.33 15.04
N LYS A 521 30.22 -15.08 15.13
CA LYS A 521 28.83 -14.73 15.48
C LYS A 521 28.18 -14.06 14.27
N VAL A 522 27.18 -14.76 13.72
CA VAL A 522 26.25 -14.35 12.66
C VAL A 522 26.16 -12.83 12.50
N GLU A 523 26.55 -12.29 11.33
CA GLU A 523 26.27 -10.90 10.97
C GLU A 523 24.74 -10.69 10.98
N ILE A 524 24.20 -10.07 12.03
CA ILE A 524 22.77 -9.76 12.11
C ILE A 524 22.55 -8.47 11.34
N LYS A 525 22.20 -8.56 10.06
CA LYS A 525 21.77 -7.39 9.28
C LYS A 525 20.63 -6.69 10.03
N ARG A 526 20.64 -5.35 10.10
CA ARG A 526 19.64 -4.57 10.86
C ARG A 526 18.48 -4.05 10.05
N ILE A 527 18.59 -4.06 8.71
CA ILE A 527 17.65 -3.44 7.78
C ILE A 527 17.24 -4.45 6.70
N TYR A 528 15.93 -4.61 6.53
CA TYR A 528 15.21 -5.53 5.66
C TYR A 528 13.92 -4.87 5.17
N ARG A 529 13.25 -5.46 4.19
CA ARG A 529 12.00 -4.92 3.63
C ARG A 529 10.88 -4.78 4.67
N ASN A 530 10.80 -5.71 5.62
CA ASN A 530 9.80 -5.76 6.71
C ASN A 530 10.43 -5.56 8.10
N ARG A 531 11.69 -5.08 8.20
CA ARG A 531 12.34 -4.76 9.47
C ARG A 531 13.40 -3.68 9.31
N VAL A 532 13.29 -2.54 10.00
CA VAL A 532 14.25 -1.44 9.89
C VAL A 532 14.68 -0.96 11.29
N CYS A 533 15.98 -0.68 11.45
CA CYS A 533 16.54 -0.03 12.62
C CYS A 533 16.84 1.43 12.34
N PHE A 534 16.41 2.30 13.26
CA PHE A 534 16.71 3.72 13.27
C PHE A 534 17.42 4.09 14.56
N SER A 535 18.39 4.99 14.48
CA SER A 535 18.97 5.67 15.63
C SER A 535 18.26 7.00 15.82
N TYR A 536 17.79 7.28 17.04
CA TYR A 536 17.06 8.48 17.41
C TYR A 536 17.83 9.31 18.44
N GLY A 537 18.01 10.61 18.15
CA GLY A 537 18.70 11.55 19.05
C GLY A 537 20.23 11.37 19.10
N HIS A 538 20.87 12.13 20.00
CA HIS A 538 22.31 12.03 20.27
C HIS A 538 22.62 12.27 21.77
N PRO A 539 23.23 11.32 22.50
CA PRO A 539 23.51 9.93 22.13
C PRO A 539 22.25 9.21 21.63
N SER A 540 22.41 8.18 20.80
CA SER A 540 21.29 7.59 20.08
C SER A 540 20.67 6.41 20.83
N ASP A 541 19.35 6.35 20.82
CA ASP A 541 18.56 5.15 21.14
C ASP A 541 18.15 4.45 19.84
N ASP A 542 18.10 3.11 19.86
CA ASP A 542 17.71 2.33 18.69
C ASP A 542 16.20 2.07 18.71
N LEU A 543 15.52 2.45 17.62
CA LEU A 543 14.14 2.11 17.30
C LEU A 543 14.13 1.01 16.23
N PHE A 544 13.58 -0.15 16.55
CA PHE A 544 13.28 -1.19 15.58
C PHE A 544 11.80 -1.17 15.21
N LEU A 545 11.52 -1.13 13.92
CA LEU A 545 10.20 -1.41 13.37
C LEU A 545 10.23 -2.76 12.66
N THR A 546 9.28 -3.64 12.96
CA THR A 546 9.15 -4.96 12.33
C THR A 546 7.71 -5.23 11.96
N ASP A 547 7.41 -5.53 10.70
CA ASP A 547 6.10 -6.04 10.29
C ASP A 547 6.02 -7.55 10.60
N ILE A 548 5.09 -7.88 11.50
CA ILE A 548 4.80 -9.24 11.97
C ILE A 548 3.49 -9.79 11.39
N ASN A 549 3.01 -9.19 10.30
CA ASN A 549 1.80 -9.48 9.51
C ASN A 549 0.49 -8.90 10.06
N ASP A 550 0.16 -9.17 11.31
CA ASP A 550 -1.06 -8.67 11.97
C ASP A 550 -0.86 -7.30 12.63
N ALA A 551 0.39 -6.95 12.92
CA ALA A 551 0.80 -5.67 13.49
C ALA A 551 2.18 -5.23 12.98
N ILE A 552 2.49 -3.94 13.17
CA ILE A 552 3.88 -3.45 13.12
C ILE A 552 4.37 -3.28 14.56
N GLN A 553 5.36 -4.06 14.94
CA GLN A 553 5.99 -4.02 16.26
C GLN A 553 7.08 -2.93 16.30
N ALA A 554 7.02 -2.08 17.32
CA ALA A 554 8.02 -1.08 17.65
C ALA A 554 8.77 -1.47 18.94
N ASP A 555 10.09 -1.65 18.85
CA ASP A 555 10.98 -1.88 19.98
C ASP A 555 11.95 -0.72 20.14
N VAL A 556 12.14 -0.26 21.39
CA VAL A 556 13.09 0.81 21.72
C VAL A 556 14.14 0.29 22.69
N LEU A 557 15.41 0.45 22.34
CA LEU A 557 16.56 -0.06 23.08
C LEU A 557 17.57 1.05 23.36
N ARG A 558 18.07 1.09 24.60
CA ARG A 558 19.18 1.95 25.01
C ARG A 558 20.40 1.12 25.37
N TYR A 559 21.56 1.47 24.84
CA TYR A 559 22.82 0.74 25.06
C TYR A 559 23.72 1.34 26.16
N VAL A 560 23.36 2.49 26.71
CA VAL A 560 24.05 3.14 27.82
C VAL A 560 23.19 3.11 29.10
N PRO A 561 23.79 3.14 30.30
CA PRO A 561 23.02 3.31 31.54
C PRO A 561 22.22 4.61 31.55
N GLU A 562 21.09 4.63 32.28
CA GLU A 562 20.21 5.81 32.36
C GLU A 562 20.97 7.07 32.79
N ILE A 563 21.86 6.95 33.77
CA ILE A 563 22.68 8.04 34.32
C ILE A 563 23.69 8.62 33.31
N SER A 564 23.99 7.90 32.23
CA SER A 564 24.98 8.29 31.22
C SER A 564 24.35 8.95 30.00
N HIS A 565 23.03 9.08 29.97
CA HIS A 565 22.29 9.68 28.87
C HIS A 565 21.65 11.01 29.32
N PRO A 566 21.83 12.11 28.58
CA PRO A 566 21.30 13.42 28.98
C PRO A 566 19.77 13.48 28.98
N VAL A 567 19.11 12.63 28.19
CA VAL A 567 17.66 12.56 28.09
C VAL A 567 17.14 11.27 28.76
N PRO A 568 16.18 11.34 29.71
CA PRO A 568 15.59 10.15 30.32
C PRO A 568 15.00 9.20 29.29
N PHE A 569 15.16 7.88 29.49
CA PHE A 569 14.71 6.88 28.51
C PHE A 569 13.21 6.94 28.27
N LYS A 570 12.46 7.18 29.35
CA LYS A 570 11.02 7.44 29.29
C LYS A 570 10.65 8.57 28.34
N THR A 571 11.36 9.69 28.40
CA THR A 571 11.12 10.84 27.53
C THR A 571 11.36 10.47 26.06
N VAL A 572 12.40 9.69 25.79
CA VAL A 572 12.68 9.20 24.42
C VAL A 572 11.57 8.27 23.92
N CYS A 573 11.12 7.32 24.73
CA CYS A 573 9.99 6.43 24.36
C CYS A 573 8.73 7.24 24.01
N GLN A 574 8.39 8.25 24.81
CA GLN A 574 7.21 9.10 24.57
C GLN A 574 7.35 9.94 23.31
N GLN A 575 8.54 10.49 23.03
CA GLN A 575 8.80 11.23 21.80
C GLN A 575 8.74 10.33 20.57
N LEU A 576 9.32 9.13 20.64
CA LEU A 576 9.24 8.14 19.57
C LEU A 576 7.81 7.68 19.30
N LEU A 577 6.99 7.51 20.34
CA LEU A 577 5.58 7.17 20.19
C LEU A 577 4.82 8.27 19.43
N LYS A 578 5.08 9.54 19.77
CA LYS A 578 4.51 10.69 19.05
C LYS A 578 4.99 10.75 17.59
N LEU A 579 6.28 10.55 17.37
CA LEU A 579 6.88 10.48 16.02
C LEU A 579 6.20 9.39 15.17
N LEU A 580 6.02 8.20 15.72
CA LEU A 580 5.37 7.09 15.01
C LEU A 580 3.91 7.39 14.69
N ASP A 581 3.17 8.00 15.62
CA ASP A 581 1.79 8.43 15.40
C ASP A 581 1.68 9.44 14.24
N GLU A 582 2.55 10.46 14.23
CA GLU A 582 2.63 11.44 13.15
C GLU A 582 3.04 10.82 11.81
N CYS A 583 4.00 9.89 11.81
CA CYS A 583 4.43 9.20 10.60
C CYS A 583 3.33 8.29 10.05
N CYS A 584 2.63 7.54 10.90
CA CYS A 584 1.48 6.74 10.49
C CYS A 584 0.38 7.62 9.91
N GLN A 585 0.06 8.75 10.54
CA GLN A 585 -0.95 9.67 10.01
C GLN A 585 -0.57 10.17 8.61
N LYS A 586 0.69 10.55 8.39
CA LYS A 586 1.19 10.96 7.06
C LYS A 586 1.06 9.87 6.00
N VAL A 587 1.26 8.59 6.38
CA VAL A 587 1.07 7.45 5.47
C VAL A 587 -0.41 7.27 5.15
N GLU A 588 -1.28 7.29 6.17
CA GLU A 588 -2.74 7.20 5.99
C GLU A 588 -3.28 8.33 5.12
N ASP A 589 -2.83 9.57 5.36
CA ASP A 589 -3.20 10.73 4.56
C ASP A 589 -2.80 10.53 3.09
N THR A 590 -1.58 10.03 2.81
CA THR A 590 -1.15 9.74 1.44
C THR A 590 -1.98 8.64 0.79
N LEU A 591 -2.31 7.56 1.52
CA LEU A 591 -3.17 6.49 1.01
C LEU A 591 -4.59 6.99 0.72
N ILE A 592 -5.13 7.88 1.57
CA ILE A 592 -6.41 8.56 1.36
C ILE A 592 -6.39 9.37 0.06
N LEU A 593 -5.31 10.11 -0.19
CA LEU A 593 -5.17 10.95 -1.37
C LEU A 593 -5.10 10.14 -2.68
N TYR A 594 -4.63 8.89 -2.66
CA TYR A 594 -4.71 8.01 -3.84
C TYR A 594 -6.15 7.71 -4.25
N HIS A 595 -7.08 7.62 -3.30
CA HIS A 595 -8.42 7.10 -3.53
C HIS A 595 -9.52 8.17 -3.52
N GLY A 596 -9.19 9.43 -3.20
CA GLY A 596 -10.09 10.57 -3.37
C GLY A 596 -11.26 10.68 -2.40
N HIS A 597 -11.30 9.88 -1.33
CA HIS A 597 -12.37 9.91 -0.31
C HIS A 597 -11.82 10.28 1.08
N HIS A 598 -12.44 11.25 1.75
CA HIS A 598 -12.13 11.54 3.15
C HIS A 598 -12.55 10.36 4.04
N VAL A 599 -11.57 9.65 4.61
CA VAL A 599 -11.82 8.61 5.61
C VAL A 599 -12.12 9.30 6.94
N ASP A 600 -13.37 9.22 7.39
CA ASP A 600 -13.82 9.87 8.64
C ASP A 600 -13.22 9.26 9.94
N ARG A 601 -12.40 8.20 9.85
CA ARG A 601 -11.70 7.64 11.02
C ARG A 601 -10.51 6.77 10.65
N SER A 602 -9.35 7.03 11.26
CA SER A 602 -8.20 6.12 11.18
C SER A 602 -8.61 4.71 11.63
N SER A 603 -8.39 3.71 10.77
CA SER A 603 -8.63 2.30 11.09
C SER A 603 -7.51 1.71 11.96
N ARG A 604 -6.46 2.49 12.24
CA ARG A 604 -5.29 2.11 13.02
C ARG A 604 -5.49 2.35 14.51
N SER A 605 -4.88 1.51 15.33
CA SER A 605 -4.75 1.75 16.77
C SER A 605 -3.35 1.40 17.27
N LEU A 606 -2.93 2.06 18.35
CA LEU A 606 -1.73 1.71 19.09
C LEU A 606 -2.12 0.78 20.24
N GLN A 607 -1.55 -0.42 20.28
CA GLN A 607 -1.78 -1.44 21.29
C GLN A 607 -0.51 -1.65 22.10
N TYR A 608 -0.62 -1.65 23.43
CA TYR A 608 0.52 -1.85 24.33
C TYR A 608 0.60 -3.31 24.71
N VAL A 609 1.74 -3.95 24.41
CA VAL A 609 1.94 -5.36 24.72
C VAL A 609 2.09 -5.53 26.22
N CYS A 610 1.27 -6.42 26.78
CA CYS A 610 1.20 -6.72 28.19
C CYS A 610 2.23 -7.79 28.56
N GLN A 611 2.96 -7.58 29.67
CA GLN A 611 4.00 -8.48 30.16
C GLN A 611 3.60 -9.20 31.46
N CYS A 612 2.29 -9.38 31.71
CA CYS A 612 1.81 -9.93 32.99
C CYS A 612 1.94 -11.45 33.12
N SER A 613 2.08 -12.18 32.02
CA SER A 613 2.25 -13.63 32.02
C SER A 613 3.27 -14.05 30.96
N LEU A 614 3.94 -15.18 31.21
CA LEU A 614 4.84 -15.84 30.24
C LEU A 614 4.05 -16.62 29.16
N SER A 615 2.87 -16.13 28.79
CA SER A 615 2.05 -16.75 27.74
C SER A 615 2.81 -16.77 26.42
N SER A 616 2.62 -17.82 25.62
CA SER A 616 3.08 -17.87 24.23
C SER A 616 2.37 -16.83 23.36
N ASP A 617 1.15 -16.45 23.75
CA ASP A 617 0.27 -15.61 22.94
C ASP A 617 0.36 -14.15 23.38
N VAL A 618 0.63 -13.28 22.40
CA VAL A 618 0.67 -11.83 22.59
C VAL A 618 -0.71 -11.36 23.05
N HIS A 619 -0.72 -10.62 24.16
CA HIS A 619 -1.92 -10.03 24.70
C HIS A 619 -1.68 -8.58 25.08
N TYR A 620 -2.77 -7.82 25.14
CA TYR A 620 -2.73 -6.37 25.20
C TYR A 620 -3.28 -5.87 26.52
N ILE A 621 -2.78 -4.70 26.91
CA ILE A 621 -3.34 -3.93 28.01
C ILE A 621 -4.60 -3.19 27.49
N GLN A 622 -5.73 -3.34 28.18
CA GLN A 622 -7.05 -2.82 27.77
C GLN A 622 -7.31 -1.38 28.25
N ASP A 623 -8.20 -0.70 27.53
CA ASP A 623 -8.76 0.62 27.87
C ASP A 623 -7.72 1.69 28.18
N ILE A 624 -6.68 1.73 27.34
CA ILE A 624 -5.51 2.57 27.53
C ILE A 624 -5.44 3.72 26.55
N ASP A 625 -5.12 4.88 27.11
CA ASP A 625 -4.68 6.06 26.38
C ASP A 625 -3.45 6.62 27.11
N ALA A 626 -2.26 6.23 26.69
CA ALA A 626 -1.01 6.65 27.34
C ALA A 626 -0.78 8.17 27.31
N LYS A 627 -1.50 8.92 26.45
CA LYS A 627 -1.48 10.39 26.45
C LYS A 627 -2.29 10.95 27.63
N LYS A 628 -3.35 10.26 28.05
CA LYS A 628 -4.28 10.71 29.12
C LYS A 628 -4.04 10.04 30.47
N GLN A 629 -3.49 8.83 30.47
CA GLN A 629 -3.22 8.04 31.66
C GLN A 629 -1.78 8.25 32.16
N THR A 630 -1.64 8.11 33.46
CA THR A 630 -0.39 8.15 34.19
C THR A 630 0.13 6.75 34.46
N ASN A 631 1.42 6.62 34.75
CA ASN A 631 2.02 5.34 35.12
C ASN A 631 1.54 4.77 36.47
N SER A 632 0.75 5.54 37.25
CA SER A 632 0.15 5.09 38.50
C SER A 632 -1.27 4.52 38.34
N ASP A 633 -1.89 4.70 37.17
CA ASP A 633 -3.25 4.21 36.95
C ASP A 633 -3.24 2.67 36.83
N PRO A 634 -4.21 1.97 37.44
CA PRO A 634 -4.31 0.52 37.31
C PRO A 634 -4.64 0.16 35.87
N VAL A 635 -4.01 -0.91 35.38
CA VAL A 635 -4.22 -1.41 34.03
C VAL A 635 -4.77 -2.82 34.02
N TYR A 636 -5.51 -3.15 32.96
CA TYR A 636 -6.15 -4.45 32.80
C TYR A 636 -5.51 -5.22 31.65
N CYS A 637 -5.15 -6.47 31.89
CA CYS A 637 -4.77 -7.38 30.83
C CYS A 637 -6.03 -7.97 30.18
N LYS A 638 -6.11 -8.01 28.84
CA LYS A 638 -7.24 -8.61 28.11
C LYS A 638 -7.49 -10.08 28.47
N MET A 639 -6.44 -10.82 28.85
CA MET A 639 -6.52 -12.23 29.26
C MET A 639 -6.88 -12.39 30.74
N GLU A 640 -6.13 -11.75 31.64
CA GLU A 640 -6.27 -11.97 33.09
C GLU A 640 -7.42 -11.15 33.71
N ARG A 641 -7.79 -10.01 33.11
CA ARG A 641 -8.84 -9.07 33.58
C ARG A 641 -8.75 -8.62 35.05
N ILE A 642 -7.64 -8.87 35.73
CA ILE A 642 -7.35 -8.40 37.09
C ILE A 642 -6.58 -7.08 37.01
N PRO A 643 -6.99 -6.02 37.75
CA PRO A 643 -6.26 -4.76 37.79
C PRO A 643 -4.88 -4.95 38.43
N ARG A 644 -3.86 -4.37 37.79
CA ARG A 644 -2.47 -4.38 38.30
C ARG A 644 -1.76 -3.07 37.98
N SER A 645 -0.63 -2.82 38.64
CA SER A 645 0.28 -1.75 38.25
C SER A 645 1.02 -2.09 36.96
N LEU A 646 1.43 -1.06 36.21
CA LEU A 646 2.34 -1.20 35.08
C LEU A 646 3.69 -1.76 35.54
N THR A 647 4.30 -2.62 34.71
CA THR A 647 5.69 -3.01 34.93
C THR A 647 6.63 -1.84 34.62
N ASN A 648 7.88 -1.92 35.06
CA ASN A 648 8.88 -0.89 34.77
C ASN A 648 9.00 -0.60 33.27
N ASN A 649 9.02 -1.65 32.43
CA ASN A 649 9.15 -1.53 30.98
C ASN A 649 7.89 -0.98 30.31
N GLU A 650 6.70 -1.31 30.84
CA GLU A 650 5.43 -0.78 30.33
C GLU A 650 5.28 0.71 30.70
N SER A 651 5.70 1.11 31.91
CA SER A 651 5.57 2.47 32.45
C SER A 651 6.33 3.56 31.67
N LEU A 652 7.26 3.15 30.79
CA LEU A 652 8.04 4.02 29.91
C LEU A 652 7.19 4.72 28.85
N TRP A 653 6.03 4.17 28.50
CA TRP A 653 5.11 4.77 27.53
C TRP A 653 4.15 5.80 28.12
N PHE A 654 3.94 5.79 29.44
CA PHE A 654 2.88 6.55 30.11
C PHE A 654 3.43 7.81 30.80
N ASN A 655 2.63 8.86 30.97
CA ASN A 655 3.09 10.07 31.67
C ASN A 655 3.39 9.82 33.16
N LYS A 656 4.31 10.60 33.75
CA LYS A 656 4.48 10.63 35.22
C LYS A 656 3.33 11.44 35.85
N LYS A 657 2.99 11.14 37.11
CA LYS A 657 2.01 11.91 37.90
C LYS A 657 2.42 13.40 37.98
N ARG A 658 1.44 14.31 37.93
CA ARG A 658 1.67 15.77 38.01
C ARG A 658 2.32 16.23 39.32
N GLU A 659 2.21 15.47 40.41
CA GLU A 659 2.69 15.86 41.74
C GLU A 659 4.23 15.81 41.89
N ASP A 660 4.94 15.03 41.07
CA ASP A 660 6.41 14.89 41.16
C ASP A 660 7.20 15.92 40.34
N LEU A 661 6.54 16.73 39.50
CA LEU A 661 7.17 17.90 38.85
C LEU A 661 7.58 18.99 39.84
N SER A 662 7.11 18.91 41.09
CA SER A 662 7.47 19.83 42.18
C SER A 662 8.82 19.51 42.84
N LYS A 663 9.33 18.28 42.71
CA LYS A 663 10.60 17.86 43.34
C LYS A 663 11.82 18.10 42.47
N ASP A 664 11.66 18.09 41.14
CA ASP A 664 12.76 18.41 40.21
C ASP A 664 13.11 19.91 40.18
N LYS A 665 12.30 20.78 40.82
CA LYS A 665 12.63 22.20 41.08
C LYS A 665 13.36 22.45 42.41
N GLN A 666 13.49 21.46 43.29
CA GLN A 666 14.17 21.64 44.58
C GLN A 666 15.69 21.49 44.51
N ILE A 667 16.27 21.18 43.34
CA ILE A 667 17.72 21.09 43.15
C ILE A 667 18.33 22.43 42.67
N GLU A 668 17.51 23.42 42.31
CA GLU A 668 17.96 24.75 41.84
C GLU A 668 17.93 25.88 42.90
N CYS A 669 17.67 25.59 44.18
CA CYS A 669 17.63 26.62 45.24
C CYS A 669 18.47 26.28 46.48
N LEU A 670 19.70 25.82 46.27
CA LEU A 670 20.71 25.67 47.34
C LEU A 670 21.97 26.53 47.10
N GLN A 671 21.79 27.70 46.48
CA GLN A 671 22.78 28.77 46.52
C GLN A 671 22.05 30.08 46.79
N GLU A 672 22.20 30.58 48.02
CA GLU A 672 22.31 31.99 48.43
C GLU A 672 21.60 32.33 49.76
N ILE A 673 22.44 32.50 50.79
CA ILE A 673 22.40 33.53 51.86
C ILE A 673 21.47 33.28 53.08
N LEU A 674 22.11 33.21 54.26
CA LEU A 674 21.61 33.48 55.62
C LEU A 674 21.85 34.97 55.99
N PRO A 675 21.34 35.53 57.11
CA PRO A 675 20.05 35.37 57.82
C PRO A 675 19.46 36.76 58.26
N LEU A 676 18.48 36.75 59.18
CA LEU A 676 17.79 37.87 59.91
C LEU A 676 16.39 38.17 59.33
N GLU A 677 15.29 38.25 60.07
CA GLU A 677 15.05 38.74 61.43
C GLU A 677 13.74 38.15 62.00
N GLU A 678 13.63 38.17 63.34
CA GLU A 678 12.48 37.76 64.15
C GLU A 678 11.24 38.64 63.94
N ILE A 679 10.06 38.13 64.33
CA ILE A 679 9.02 38.77 65.18
C ILE A 679 7.63 38.12 64.93
N ASN A 680 7.22 37.30 65.91
CA ASN A 680 5.97 37.32 66.69
C ASN A 680 4.55 37.06 66.14
N ASP A 681 3.83 36.34 67.02
CA ASP A 681 2.39 36.39 67.41
C ASP A 681 1.36 35.93 66.35
N ASP A 682 0.26 35.25 66.68
CA ASP A 682 -0.25 34.60 67.90
C ASP A 682 -1.53 33.83 67.46
N ASP A 683 -1.81 32.76 68.21
CA ASP A 683 -3.14 32.33 68.72
C ASP A 683 -4.36 32.04 67.81
N ASP A 684 -4.72 30.75 67.91
CA ASP A 684 -5.95 30.19 68.50
C ASP A 684 -7.24 29.85 67.73
N ASP A 685 -7.78 28.76 68.27
CA ASP A 685 -9.19 28.38 68.45
C ASP A 685 -9.92 27.51 67.41
N MET A 686 -9.64 26.21 67.53
CA MET A 686 -10.52 25.19 68.12
C MET A 686 -12.03 25.53 68.33
N HIS A 687 -12.93 24.79 67.67
CA HIS A 687 -14.17 24.21 68.24
C HIS A 687 -14.81 23.25 67.20
N LYS A 688 -14.98 21.92 67.34
CA LYS A 688 -15.63 21.00 68.31
C LYS A 688 -16.98 20.45 67.80
N PHE A 689 -17.20 19.16 68.08
CA PHE A 689 -18.42 18.31 68.00
C PHE A 689 -18.61 17.46 66.73
N LYS A 690 -18.49 16.11 66.74
CA LYS A 690 -19.05 14.96 67.50
C LYS A 690 -20.35 14.35 66.94
N SER A 691 -20.30 13.01 66.89
CA SER A 691 -21.38 12.01 66.88
C SER A 691 -22.09 11.80 65.52
N ASN A 692 -22.46 10.61 65.07
CA ASN A 692 -22.75 9.36 65.78
C ASN A 692 -22.72 8.12 64.85
N CYS A 693 -22.61 6.95 65.47
CA CYS A 693 -22.61 5.59 64.91
C CYS A 693 -23.94 5.14 64.26
N GLY A 694 -23.87 4.05 63.48
CA GLY A 694 -25.03 3.20 63.16
C GLY A 694 -24.71 2.01 62.26
N GLU A 695 -24.25 0.90 62.86
CA GLU A 695 -24.11 -0.44 62.23
C GLU A 695 -25.48 -1.10 61.93
N SER A 696 -25.52 -2.04 60.96
CA SER A 696 -25.86 -3.47 61.19
C SER A 696 -26.21 -4.21 59.87
N LYS A 697 -25.47 -5.29 59.55
CA LYS A 697 -25.84 -6.74 59.60
C LYS A 697 -26.67 -7.27 58.41
N HIS A 698 -26.14 -8.15 57.55
CA HIS A 698 -26.00 -9.63 57.68
C HIS A 698 -27.23 -10.44 57.21
N ARG A 699 -27.11 -11.26 56.13
CA ARG A 699 -27.20 -12.74 56.13
C ARG A 699 -27.60 -13.39 54.77
N ARG A 700 -26.76 -14.38 54.42
CA ARG A 700 -27.02 -15.79 54.01
C ARG A 700 -27.66 -16.19 52.67
N CYS A 701 -26.90 -17.09 52.03
CA CYS A 701 -27.18 -18.10 51.03
C CYS A 701 -28.54 -18.82 51.09
N LEU A 702 -29.01 -19.24 49.91
CA LEU A 702 -29.54 -20.59 49.69
C LEU A 702 -29.41 -20.99 48.20
N VAL A 703 -29.05 -22.26 48.03
CA VAL A 703 -28.86 -23.03 46.79
C VAL A 703 -30.21 -23.51 46.28
N LEU A 704 -30.39 -23.63 44.95
CA LEU A 704 -31.17 -24.69 44.29
C LEU A 704 -30.99 -24.66 42.76
N GLU A 705 -30.49 -25.77 42.23
CA GLU A 705 -30.59 -26.18 40.81
C GLU A 705 -32.04 -26.50 40.46
N VAL A 706 -32.51 -26.13 39.25
CA VAL A 706 -33.43 -26.95 38.43
C VAL A 706 -33.21 -26.61 36.95
N PHE A 707 -33.06 -27.66 36.13
CA PHE A 707 -32.94 -27.69 34.67
C PHE A 707 -34.29 -27.47 33.95
N CYS A 708 -34.19 -27.17 32.64
CA CYS A 708 -35.13 -27.50 31.54
C CYS A 708 -36.20 -26.45 31.11
N PRO A 709 -36.75 -26.52 29.87
CA PRO A 709 -36.36 -25.64 28.76
C PRO A 709 -37.56 -25.12 27.92
N PHE A 710 -37.25 -24.66 26.69
CA PHE A 710 -38.13 -24.26 25.56
C PHE A 710 -38.67 -22.83 25.56
N CYS A 711 -38.10 -21.98 24.69
CA CYS A 711 -38.63 -21.71 23.35
C CYS A 711 -37.55 -21.10 22.45
#